data_AF-A0A7J6MU56-F1
#
_entry.id   AF-A0A7J6MU56-F1
#
_cell.length_a   1.000
_cell.length_b   1.000
_cell.length_c   1.000
_cell.angle_alpha   90.00
_cell.angle_beta   90.00
_cell.angle_gamma   90.00
#
_symmetry.space_group_name_H-M   'P 1'
#
loop_
_entity.id
_entity.type
_entity.pdbx_description
1 polymer ?
#
loop_
_entity_poly.entity_id
_entity_poly.type
_entity_poly.pdbx_seq_one_letter_code
_entity_poly.pdbx_strand_id
1 'polypeptide(L)'
;MPVNSPATASMLTGEIAAPENQKVIADGVGFDDGSSPRADPGCAPIVCLEVLENELTRVLHNRADSNRLEKAKKVLERYKGNDWIIHQSCPSQHGFHVCGYSRVKVRHRTDLFQLLVLTWSPRSRSPIHNHPCERCFLMPLQGDLHEERYEVEEEGPTGLSHKLIERTPIPIRTAAWIDNSLGWHAIENSGDGLGVSLHCYIPAYSQCKIIDTMSKEIRSVACLPKDVCVQPLHEAVMERTRKYIAAQEDCCSDDNPPIPVVSARGKQDIESAFASASCPIAFEEECPPMDDDCLKRAVDFTCDLSVNTGHLFFFNQLFARADPLAVAAEGLTAALNVNMYTFEMAPVMLLMEHRLLQHMASFLGWYEHKVGDTGRSTPTLEDDGLTLTRLASGLSDRATEQFDGMLLPGASHCNITALHVARQQLFPDTIEEGLMGTSAKAGGKEMGAPRGRLMVFTSANSHCSMERGCMMLGLGRKSLVFVKCDPETCQMIPEELEKAIKAEILNGNTPFFVNATAGSTVAGAFDDCNALAEIAERYRCWLHVDGALGASFLLARGEDPYDSLTRGMEKADSISWNLHKLLGVPLQCSALLCRHPGCLKAAHEEQHGSEAFPCLSPLDTVYCSSMSGRKADAFKAWILWKKMGDCGMANRVRLVYTHTQEFAAMLRSFPVRKQFDEAQQLYEDPIIEKGPSDVDGANDNAFHLAFEPTSACTCFWWVPYDLRERFMKEGPHALSRELFTVACRMRSALLSEGSLMISFYSTDEKPAFWRIPNINPEISHEHMWAILKIVNRVGHFCFPPGTKKWEKDLCRPGECAVRSRLSSPALNPGSWSVPPEFDELKKTRSAAQLLGGIEGTGEFI
;
A
#
# COMPACT_ATOMS: atom_id res chain seq x y z
N MET A 1 -18.76 21.49 -55.53
CA MET A 1 -19.10 21.05 -56.90
C MET A 1 -18.21 19.88 -57.26
N PRO A 2 -18.80 18.72 -57.62
CA PRO A 2 -18.09 17.45 -57.70
C PRO A 2 -17.69 17.13 -59.15
N VAL A 3 -16.66 16.30 -59.32
CA VAL A 3 -16.50 15.53 -60.55
C VAL A 3 -16.27 14.06 -60.17
N ASN A 4 -17.35 13.29 -60.32
CA ASN A 4 -17.34 11.84 -60.49
C ASN A 4 -16.86 11.52 -61.90
N SER A 5 -16.05 10.48 -62.10
CA SER A 5 -16.49 9.22 -62.73
C SER A 5 -15.31 8.25 -63.02
N PRO A 6 -15.59 6.94 -63.21
CA PRO A 6 -14.68 5.82 -62.93
C PRO A 6 -14.24 5.02 -64.17
N ALA A 7 -13.23 4.15 -64.00
CA ALA A 7 -12.89 2.93 -64.78
C ALA A 7 -11.48 2.47 -64.33
N THR A 8 -11.08 1.20 -64.15
CA THR A 8 -11.61 -0.12 -64.51
C THR A 8 -10.75 -1.17 -63.77
N ALA A 9 -11.37 -2.27 -63.35
CA ALA A 9 -10.75 -3.43 -62.72
C ALA A 9 -10.23 -4.47 -63.72
N SER A 10 -9.17 -5.21 -63.35
CA SER A 10 -8.80 -6.56 -63.84
C SER A 10 -7.54 -7.01 -63.07
N MET A 11 -7.67 -7.72 -61.94
CA MET A 11 -7.70 -9.19 -61.76
C MET A 11 -6.33 -9.89 -61.74
N LEU A 12 -6.02 -10.55 -60.61
CA LEU A 12 -5.43 -11.89 -60.41
C LEU A 12 -5.12 -12.03 -58.89
N THR A 13 -6.09 -12.39 -58.04
CA THR A 13 -6.40 -13.74 -57.49
C THR A 13 -5.21 -14.50 -56.88
N GLY A 14 -5.28 -14.76 -55.56
CA GLY A 14 -4.44 -15.71 -54.84
C GLY A 14 -4.67 -15.65 -53.33
N GLU A 15 -5.62 -16.45 -52.85
CA GLU A 15 -6.02 -16.63 -51.45
C GLU A 15 -4.88 -17.17 -50.56
N ILE A 16 -4.83 -16.75 -49.29
CA ILE A 16 -4.19 -17.52 -48.21
C ILE A 16 -5.18 -17.62 -47.05
N ALA A 17 -5.54 -18.87 -46.76
CA ALA A 17 -6.50 -19.31 -45.75
C ALA A 17 -5.97 -19.13 -44.31
N ALA A 18 -6.90 -18.83 -43.40
CA ALA A 18 -6.72 -18.86 -41.96
C ALA A 18 -6.72 -20.31 -41.43
N PRO A 19 -5.99 -20.64 -40.34
CA PRO A 19 -6.21 -21.86 -39.60
C PRO A 19 -7.07 -21.63 -38.35
N GLU A 20 -8.23 -22.28 -38.34
CA GLU A 20 -9.05 -22.57 -37.16
C GLU A 20 -8.44 -23.69 -36.29
N ASN A 21 -8.94 -23.74 -35.05
CA ASN A 21 -8.96 -24.86 -34.08
C ASN A 21 -7.87 -24.92 -33.00
N GLN A 22 -8.13 -24.19 -31.90
CA GLN A 22 -7.83 -24.66 -30.55
C GLN A 22 -8.94 -25.63 -30.10
N LYS A 23 -8.57 -26.87 -29.79
CA LYS A 23 -9.39 -27.78 -28.97
C LYS A 23 -8.56 -28.25 -27.77
N VAL A 24 -9.08 -27.93 -26.60
CA VAL A 24 -8.70 -28.42 -25.28
C VAL A 24 -9.00 -29.91 -25.18
N ILE A 25 -8.07 -30.72 -24.67
CA ILE A 25 -8.38 -32.00 -24.00
C ILE A 25 -7.47 -32.12 -22.77
N ALA A 26 -8.11 -32.32 -21.62
CA ALA A 26 -7.54 -32.72 -20.35
C ALA A 26 -7.53 -34.26 -20.21
N ASP A 27 -6.76 -34.71 -19.22
CA ASP A 27 -6.72 -36.04 -18.58
C ASP A 27 -5.88 -37.17 -19.19
N GLY A 28 -5.14 -37.85 -18.30
CA GLY A 28 -4.84 -39.28 -18.44
C GLY A 28 -3.42 -39.71 -18.11
N VAL A 29 -3.23 -40.22 -16.89
CA VAL A 29 -2.07 -41.02 -16.43
C VAL A 29 -1.92 -42.30 -17.27
N GLY A 30 -0.70 -42.70 -17.65
CA GLY A 30 -0.47 -44.07 -18.15
C GLY A 30 0.87 -44.36 -18.81
N PHE A 31 1.75 -45.01 -18.04
CA PHE A 31 2.72 -46.08 -18.38
C PHE A 31 3.62 -46.02 -19.64
N ASP A 32 4.91 -46.17 -19.32
CA ASP A 32 6.08 -46.60 -20.09
C ASP A 32 5.82 -47.73 -21.11
N ASP A 33 6.16 -47.49 -22.38
CA ASP A 33 6.51 -48.55 -23.33
C ASP A 33 7.85 -48.23 -24.03
N GLY A 34 8.91 -48.86 -23.51
CA GLY A 34 10.22 -48.82 -24.11
C GLY A 34 10.23 -49.45 -25.50
N SER A 35 10.25 -48.62 -26.55
CA SER A 35 10.97 -48.91 -27.80
C SER A 35 10.98 -47.69 -28.73
N SER A 36 11.93 -46.79 -28.50
CA SER A 36 12.37 -45.81 -29.50
C SER A 36 13.87 -45.58 -29.31
N PRO A 37 14.65 -45.41 -30.40
CA PRO A 37 16.09 -45.27 -30.28
C PRO A 37 16.40 -44.04 -29.43
N ARG A 38 17.18 -44.19 -28.35
CA ARG A 38 17.66 -43.07 -27.54
C ARG A 38 18.39 -42.10 -28.48
N ALA A 39 17.74 -40.99 -28.81
CA ALA A 39 18.40 -39.86 -29.46
C ALA A 39 19.50 -39.35 -28.51
N ASP A 40 20.68 -39.10 -29.08
CA ASP A 40 21.83 -38.53 -28.37
C ASP A 40 21.39 -37.23 -27.64
N PRO A 41 21.49 -37.12 -26.30
CA PRO A 41 21.03 -35.97 -25.53
C PRO A 41 21.63 -34.63 -26.01
N GLY A 42 22.75 -34.67 -26.72
CA GLY A 42 23.41 -33.50 -27.29
C GLY A 42 22.72 -32.86 -28.52
N CYS A 43 21.64 -33.45 -29.05
CA CYS A 43 21.02 -33.03 -30.32
C CYS A 43 19.64 -32.34 -30.17
N ALA A 44 19.09 -32.23 -28.96
CA ALA A 44 17.79 -31.60 -28.76
C ALA A 44 17.85 -30.07 -29.01
N PRO A 45 16.80 -29.47 -29.62
CA PRO A 45 16.71 -28.02 -29.82
C PRO A 45 16.57 -27.31 -28.47
N ILE A 46 17.25 -26.18 -28.33
CA ILE A 46 17.19 -25.35 -27.12
C ILE A 46 16.05 -24.34 -27.28
N VAL A 47 15.07 -24.38 -26.38
CA VAL A 47 13.80 -23.65 -26.51
C VAL A 47 13.77 -22.30 -25.76
N CYS A 48 14.71 -22.03 -24.86
CA CYS A 48 14.82 -20.75 -24.15
C CYS A 48 16.28 -20.33 -23.89
N LEU A 49 16.49 -19.04 -23.65
CA LEU A 49 17.79 -18.39 -23.42
C LEU A 49 18.47 -18.88 -22.14
N GLU A 50 17.70 -19.31 -21.13
CA GLU A 50 18.24 -19.86 -19.88
C GLU A 50 18.94 -21.21 -20.12
N VAL A 51 18.30 -22.12 -20.87
CA VAL A 51 18.92 -23.40 -21.23
C VAL A 51 20.13 -23.18 -22.14
N LEU A 52 20.05 -22.19 -23.04
CA LEU A 52 21.16 -21.78 -23.89
C LEU A 52 22.37 -21.32 -23.05
N GLU A 53 22.14 -20.49 -22.04
CA GLU A 53 23.19 -20.01 -21.14
C GLU A 53 23.87 -21.17 -20.40
N ASN A 54 23.09 -22.13 -19.90
CA ASN A 54 23.62 -23.28 -19.16
C ASN A 54 24.49 -24.18 -20.05
N GLU A 55 24.07 -24.46 -21.28
CA GLU A 55 24.84 -25.26 -22.24
C GLU A 55 26.10 -24.53 -22.72
N LEU A 56 26.02 -23.22 -22.99
CA LEU A 56 27.19 -22.40 -23.32
C LEU A 56 28.19 -22.36 -22.15
N THR A 57 27.70 -22.23 -20.92
CA THR A 57 28.54 -22.28 -19.71
C THR A 57 29.31 -23.60 -19.66
N ARG A 58 28.62 -24.73 -19.85
CA ARG A 58 29.21 -26.06 -19.81
C ARG A 58 30.32 -26.24 -20.85
N VAL A 59 30.10 -25.76 -22.07
CA VAL A 59 31.08 -25.85 -23.16
C VAL A 59 32.26 -24.90 -22.95
N LEU A 60 32.01 -23.66 -22.54
CA LEU A 60 33.03 -22.62 -22.46
C LEU A 60 33.86 -22.66 -21.17
N HIS A 61 33.38 -23.34 -20.13
CA HIS A 61 34.11 -23.50 -18.86
C HIS A 61 35.40 -24.32 -19.05
N ASN A 62 35.41 -25.30 -19.96
CA ASN A 62 36.60 -26.11 -20.25
C ASN A 62 37.56 -25.39 -21.22
N ARG A 63 38.33 -24.42 -20.71
CA ARG A 63 39.26 -23.63 -21.53
C ARG A 63 40.39 -24.45 -22.19
N ALA A 64 40.67 -25.66 -21.69
CA ALA A 64 41.69 -26.55 -22.26
C ALA A 64 41.22 -27.30 -23.53
N ASP A 65 39.91 -27.31 -23.82
CA ASP A 65 39.37 -27.92 -25.03
C ASP A 65 39.55 -27.01 -26.25
N SER A 66 40.40 -27.41 -27.19
CA SER A 66 40.67 -26.67 -28.43
C SER A 66 39.45 -26.52 -29.33
N ASN A 67 38.43 -27.37 -29.18
CA ASN A 67 37.18 -27.32 -29.95
C ASN A 67 36.05 -26.57 -29.24
N ARG A 68 36.29 -25.93 -28.08
CA ARG A 68 35.22 -25.29 -27.29
C ARG A 68 34.43 -24.22 -28.06
N LEU A 69 35.10 -23.44 -28.91
CA LEU A 69 34.46 -22.37 -29.69
C LEU A 69 33.57 -22.95 -30.82
N GLU A 70 34.03 -24.00 -31.48
CA GLU A 70 33.25 -24.75 -32.46
C GLU A 70 32.00 -25.39 -31.81
N LYS A 71 32.17 -25.97 -30.61
CA LYS A 71 31.06 -26.52 -29.83
C LYS A 71 30.08 -25.42 -29.41
N ALA A 72 30.56 -24.23 -29.02
CA ALA A 72 29.71 -23.11 -28.65
C ALA A 72 28.88 -22.60 -29.84
N LYS A 73 29.46 -22.56 -31.05
CA LYS A 73 28.71 -22.27 -32.29
C LYS A 73 27.54 -23.24 -32.47
N LYS A 74 27.80 -24.55 -32.36
CA LYS A 74 26.77 -25.59 -32.49
C LYS A 74 25.67 -25.46 -31.42
N VAL A 75 26.04 -25.05 -30.20
CA VAL A 75 25.07 -24.76 -29.13
C VAL A 75 24.20 -23.54 -29.47
N LEU A 76 24.77 -22.46 -30.01
CA LEU A 76 24.00 -21.30 -30.46
C LEU A 76 23.02 -21.67 -31.58
N GLU A 77 23.45 -22.45 -32.58
CA GLU A 77 22.60 -22.85 -33.70
C GLU A 77 21.47 -23.83 -33.31
N ARG A 78 21.64 -24.55 -32.18
CA ARG A 78 20.59 -25.36 -31.56
C ARG A 78 19.49 -24.51 -30.92
N TYR A 79 19.71 -23.22 -30.66
CA TYR A 79 18.67 -22.34 -30.09
C TYR A 79 17.55 -22.06 -31.10
N LYS A 80 16.38 -22.64 -30.83
CA LYS A 80 15.14 -22.52 -31.59
C LYS A 80 14.04 -21.75 -30.85
N GLY A 81 14.34 -21.20 -29.66
CA GLY A 81 13.41 -20.40 -28.86
C GLY A 81 12.98 -19.07 -29.50
N ASN A 82 11.92 -18.50 -28.93
CA ASN A 82 11.34 -17.19 -29.27
C ASN A 82 11.25 -16.24 -28.06
N ASP A 83 11.79 -16.64 -26.91
CA ASP A 83 11.88 -15.80 -25.70
C ASP A 83 12.86 -14.62 -25.83
N TRP A 84 13.53 -14.48 -26.98
CA TRP A 84 14.22 -13.25 -27.34
C TRP A 84 13.27 -12.08 -27.66
N ILE A 85 11.99 -12.36 -28.01
CA ILE A 85 11.01 -11.32 -28.37
C ILE A 85 10.77 -10.34 -27.21
N ILE A 86 10.74 -10.84 -25.97
CA ILE A 86 10.59 -9.99 -24.76
C ILE A 86 11.79 -9.06 -24.53
N HIS A 87 12.91 -9.33 -25.19
CA HIS A 87 14.13 -8.53 -25.11
C HIS A 87 14.33 -7.64 -26.35
N GLN A 88 13.43 -7.72 -27.32
CA GLN A 88 13.41 -6.80 -28.46
C GLN A 88 13.10 -5.39 -27.94
N SER A 89 13.93 -4.42 -28.32
CA SER A 89 13.74 -3.03 -27.90
C SER A 89 13.83 -2.11 -29.12
N CYS A 90 12.95 -1.10 -29.17
CA CYS A 90 12.95 -0.15 -30.27
C CYS A 90 14.29 0.64 -30.27
N PRO A 91 15.01 0.70 -31.40
CA PRO A 91 16.17 1.58 -31.55
C PRO A 91 15.81 3.06 -31.34
N SER A 92 16.82 3.92 -31.22
CA SER A 92 16.64 5.35 -30.93
C SER A 92 15.67 6.04 -31.90
N GLN A 93 14.70 6.77 -31.36
CA GLN A 93 13.72 7.55 -32.12
C GLN A 93 14.10 9.03 -32.13
N HIS A 94 14.10 9.65 -33.31
CA HIS A 94 14.23 11.09 -33.49
C HIS A 94 13.06 11.58 -34.35
N GLY A 95 12.06 12.21 -33.73
CA GLY A 95 10.78 12.49 -34.39
C GLY A 95 10.06 11.20 -34.79
N PHE A 96 9.62 11.10 -36.05
CA PHE A 96 8.94 9.93 -36.59
C PHE A 96 9.87 8.86 -37.17
N HIS A 97 11.19 9.05 -37.08
CA HIS A 97 12.18 8.14 -37.66
C HIS A 97 12.87 7.30 -36.58
N VAL A 98 12.87 5.98 -36.77
CA VAL A 98 13.64 5.01 -35.98
C VAL A 98 15.00 4.84 -36.63
N CYS A 99 16.07 5.17 -35.92
CA CYS A 99 17.43 5.14 -36.44
C CYS A 99 18.35 4.25 -35.57
N GLY A 100 19.33 3.61 -36.22
CA GLY A 100 20.39 2.86 -35.55
C GLY A 100 19.98 1.46 -35.09
N TYR A 101 20.55 1.01 -33.98
CA TYR A 101 20.28 -0.29 -33.37
C TYR A 101 20.29 -0.19 -31.83
N SER A 102 19.50 -1.03 -31.17
CA SER A 102 19.50 -1.21 -29.72
C SER A 102 20.32 -2.42 -29.31
N ARG A 103 20.76 -2.46 -28.04
CA ARG A 103 21.49 -3.58 -27.44
C ARG A 103 20.85 -3.89 -26.09
N VAL A 104 20.44 -5.13 -25.87
CA VAL A 104 19.92 -5.59 -24.58
C VAL A 104 20.76 -6.76 -24.11
N LYS A 105 21.38 -6.63 -22.93
CA LYS A 105 22.08 -7.75 -22.27
C LYS A 105 21.01 -8.70 -21.75
N VAL A 106 21.01 -9.95 -22.24
CA VAL A 106 19.98 -10.93 -21.88
C VAL A 106 20.47 -11.96 -20.87
N ARG A 107 21.73 -12.41 -20.97
CA ARG A 107 22.38 -13.35 -20.03
C ARG A 107 23.88 -13.08 -19.98
N HIS A 108 24.53 -13.44 -18.88
CA HIS A 108 25.97 -13.33 -18.77
C HIS A 108 26.53 -14.32 -17.75
N ARG A 109 27.76 -14.78 -18.01
CA ARG A 109 28.58 -15.49 -17.03
C ARG A 109 29.91 -14.79 -16.91
N THR A 110 30.22 -14.31 -15.71
CA THR A 110 31.47 -13.61 -15.41
C THR A 110 32.66 -14.42 -15.93
N ASP A 111 33.57 -13.74 -16.63
CA ASP A 111 34.78 -14.31 -17.25
C ASP A 111 34.59 -15.33 -18.37
N LEU A 112 33.37 -15.73 -18.74
CA LEU A 112 33.13 -16.73 -19.79
C LEU A 112 32.52 -16.13 -21.05
N PHE A 113 31.33 -15.53 -20.94
CA PHE A 113 30.65 -14.95 -22.10
C PHE A 113 29.55 -13.97 -21.70
N GLN A 114 29.10 -13.20 -22.68
CA GLN A 114 27.92 -12.35 -22.57
C GLN A 114 27.00 -12.53 -23.78
N LEU A 115 25.70 -12.72 -23.52
CA LEU A 115 24.67 -12.78 -24.55
C LEU A 115 23.91 -11.45 -24.64
N LEU A 116 23.73 -10.96 -25.85
CA LEU A 116 22.96 -9.75 -26.16
C LEU A 116 21.95 -10.01 -27.26
N VAL A 117 20.77 -9.40 -27.15
CA VAL A 117 19.82 -9.26 -28.25
C VAL A 117 19.93 -7.85 -28.81
N LEU A 118 20.21 -7.75 -30.10
CA LEU A 118 20.31 -6.50 -30.83
C LEU A 118 19.10 -6.35 -31.75
N THR A 119 18.44 -5.20 -31.71
CA THR A 119 17.36 -4.86 -32.65
C THR A 119 17.85 -3.78 -33.59
N TRP A 120 17.73 -4.00 -34.89
CA TRP A 120 18.25 -3.16 -35.95
C TRP A 120 17.10 -2.47 -36.67
N SER A 121 17.16 -1.15 -36.78
CA SER A 121 16.20 -0.39 -37.61
C SER A 121 16.31 -0.84 -39.07
N PRO A 122 15.25 -0.68 -39.89
CA PRO A 122 15.35 -0.87 -41.33
C PRO A 122 16.51 -0.07 -41.93
N ARG A 123 17.26 -0.66 -42.84
CA ARG A 123 18.37 0.00 -43.56
C ARG A 123 19.45 0.62 -42.66
N SER A 124 19.61 0.11 -41.43
CA SER A 124 20.59 0.63 -40.46
C SER A 124 21.88 -0.17 -40.47
N ARG A 125 22.96 0.49 -40.02
CA ARG A 125 24.30 -0.10 -39.99
C ARG A 125 25.03 0.28 -38.72
N SER A 126 25.84 -0.64 -38.17
CA SER A 126 26.79 -0.32 -37.11
C SER A 126 28.00 0.47 -37.64
N PRO A 127 28.70 1.23 -36.78
CA PRO A 127 30.06 1.68 -37.09
C PRO A 127 30.99 0.51 -37.43
N ILE A 128 32.08 0.79 -38.17
CA ILE A 128 33.19 -0.16 -38.37
C ILE A 128 33.92 -0.29 -37.04
N HIS A 129 34.04 -1.51 -36.51
CA HIS A 129 34.59 -1.76 -35.18
C HIS A 129 35.42 -3.03 -35.07
N ASN A 130 36.22 -3.11 -34.02
CA ASN A 130 36.98 -4.29 -33.65
C ASN A 130 36.31 -5.08 -32.50
N HIS A 131 36.77 -6.30 -32.27
CA HIS A 131 36.34 -7.20 -31.20
C HIS A 131 37.55 -7.66 -30.36
N PRO A 132 37.79 -7.08 -29.17
CA PRO A 132 38.96 -7.43 -28.34
C PRO A 132 38.84 -8.75 -27.57
N CYS A 133 37.74 -9.49 -27.75
CA CYS A 133 37.53 -10.82 -27.20
C CYS A 133 38.18 -11.91 -28.07
N GLU A 134 38.18 -13.16 -27.59
CA GLU A 134 38.67 -14.31 -28.38
C GLU A 134 37.77 -14.52 -29.62
N ARG A 135 36.43 -14.47 -29.43
CA ARG A 135 35.42 -14.60 -30.48
C ARG A 135 34.14 -13.84 -30.17
N CYS A 136 33.49 -13.33 -31.21
CA CYS A 136 32.10 -12.87 -31.19
C CYS A 136 31.27 -13.73 -32.15
N PHE A 137 30.15 -14.28 -31.68
CA PHE A 137 29.16 -14.90 -32.54
C PHE A 137 28.01 -13.93 -32.79
N LEU A 138 27.53 -13.91 -34.04
CA LEU A 138 26.31 -13.20 -34.43
C LEU A 138 25.38 -14.21 -35.11
N MET A 139 24.16 -14.36 -34.59
CA MET A 139 23.13 -15.19 -35.20
C MET A 139 21.87 -14.35 -35.45
N PRO A 140 21.49 -14.08 -36.71
CA PRO A 140 20.24 -13.40 -37.02
C PRO A 140 19.06 -14.26 -36.56
N LEU A 141 18.11 -13.65 -35.86
CA LEU A 141 16.85 -14.25 -35.44
C LEU A 141 15.69 -13.79 -36.32
N GLN A 142 15.81 -12.59 -36.90
CA GLN A 142 14.84 -11.96 -37.79
C GLN A 142 15.56 -10.94 -38.70
N GLY A 143 15.04 -10.74 -39.92
CA GLY A 143 15.49 -9.70 -40.86
C GLY A 143 16.76 -10.05 -41.66
N ASP A 144 17.17 -9.11 -42.52
CA ASP A 144 18.18 -9.31 -43.56
C ASP A 144 19.54 -8.70 -43.17
N LEU A 145 20.27 -9.40 -42.31
CA LEU A 145 21.55 -8.95 -41.79
C LEU A 145 22.75 -9.36 -42.66
N HIS A 146 23.64 -8.42 -42.90
CA HIS A 146 24.91 -8.62 -43.61
C HIS A 146 26.09 -8.24 -42.71
N GLU A 147 27.18 -8.99 -42.83
CA GLU A 147 28.49 -8.62 -42.31
C GLU A 147 29.30 -7.96 -43.41
N GLU A 148 29.85 -6.78 -43.12
CA GLU A 148 30.87 -6.14 -43.95
C GLU A 148 32.22 -6.19 -43.24
N ARG A 149 33.25 -6.65 -43.94
CA ARG A 149 34.62 -6.75 -43.42
C ARG A 149 35.53 -5.70 -44.03
N TYR A 150 36.39 -5.12 -43.21
CA TYR A 150 37.25 -4.00 -43.56
C TYR A 150 38.69 -4.31 -43.17
N GLU A 151 39.62 -3.99 -44.08
CA GLU A 151 41.03 -3.86 -43.77
C GLU A 151 41.26 -2.44 -43.25
N VAL A 152 41.84 -2.30 -42.06
CA VAL A 152 42.04 -1.00 -41.40
C VAL A 152 43.53 -0.82 -41.13
N GLU A 153 44.11 0.22 -41.71
CA GLU A 153 45.50 0.61 -41.46
C GLU A 153 45.53 1.72 -40.41
N GLU A 154 45.94 1.39 -39.18
CA GLU A 154 45.95 2.34 -38.05
C GLU A 154 47.03 3.45 -38.20
N GLU A 155 48.11 3.23 -38.99
CA GLU A 155 49.26 4.15 -39.12
C GLU A 155 49.86 4.22 -40.54
N GLY A 156 49.04 4.58 -41.54
CA GLY A 156 49.52 4.82 -42.92
C GLY A 156 50.08 6.24 -43.16
N PRO A 157 50.89 6.47 -44.22
CA PRO A 157 51.51 7.77 -44.54
C PRO A 157 50.52 8.91 -44.85
N THR A 158 49.21 8.61 -44.97
CA THR A 158 48.13 9.57 -45.24
C THR A 158 47.07 9.64 -44.13
N GLY A 159 47.31 9.03 -42.96
CA GLY A 159 46.32 8.88 -41.88
C GLY A 159 45.45 7.63 -42.00
N LEU A 160 44.46 7.48 -41.10
CA LEU A 160 43.57 6.31 -41.00
C LEU A 160 42.89 6.00 -42.34
N SER A 161 43.13 4.79 -42.88
CA SER A 161 42.50 4.30 -44.10
C SER A 161 41.77 2.98 -43.82
N HIS A 162 40.60 2.78 -44.45
CA HIS A 162 39.85 1.53 -44.38
C HIS A 162 39.32 1.13 -45.75
N LYS A 163 39.40 -0.16 -46.08
CA LYS A 163 38.95 -0.72 -47.36
C LYS A 163 38.01 -1.89 -47.13
N LEU A 164 36.83 -1.85 -47.77
CA LEU A 164 35.90 -2.98 -47.75
C LEU A 164 36.55 -4.20 -48.44
N ILE A 165 36.64 -5.31 -47.72
CA ILE A 165 37.16 -6.59 -48.18
C ILE A 165 36.00 -7.39 -48.78
N GLU A 166 34.93 -7.57 -48.01
CA GLU A 166 33.85 -8.49 -48.32
C GLU A 166 32.54 -8.01 -47.68
N ARG A 167 31.41 -8.31 -48.32
CA ARG A 167 30.06 -8.13 -47.77
C ARG A 167 29.30 -9.45 -47.92
N THR A 168 28.94 -10.06 -46.80
CA THR A 168 28.41 -11.43 -46.75
C THR A 168 27.06 -11.46 -46.03
N PRO A 169 25.99 -12.00 -46.64
CA PRO A 169 24.70 -12.17 -45.96
C PRO A 169 24.81 -13.25 -44.89
N ILE A 170 24.14 -13.04 -43.74
CA ILE A 170 24.09 -14.01 -42.66
C ILE A 170 22.69 -14.64 -42.61
N PRO A 171 22.54 -15.95 -42.88
CA PRO A 171 21.23 -16.60 -42.83
C PRO A 171 20.62 -16.61 -41.41
N ILE A 172 19.30 -16.54 -41.35
CA ILE A 172 18.54 -16.64 -40.09
C ILE A 172 18.83 -17.98 -39.41
N ARG A 173 19.09 -17.92 -38.10
CA ARG A 173 19.45 -19.04 -37.21
C ARG A 173 20.75 -19.77 -37.61
N THR A 174 21.65 -19.08 -38.30
CA THR A 174 23.03 -19.54 -38.53
C THR A 174 23.99 -18.61 -37.80
N ALA A 175 24.92 -19.16 -37.02
CA ALA A 175 25.86 -18.38 -36.24
C ALA A 175 27.09 -18.02 -37.09
N ALA A 176 27.26 -16.75 -37.41
CA ALA A 176 28.45 -16.20 -38.04
C ALA A 176 29.55 -15.92 -37.01
N TRP A 177 30.79 -16.11 -37.43
CA TRP A 177 31.98 -15.87 -36.61
C TRP A 177 32.57 -14.51 -36.94
N ILE A 178 32.82 -13.72 -35.90
CA ILE A 178 33.33 -12.36 -36.02
C ILE A 178 34.52 -12.23 -35.09
N ASP A 179 35.68 -11.92 -35.64
CA ASP A 179 36.91 -11.68 -34.87
C ASP A 179 37.95 -10.90 -35.70
N ASN A 180 38.88 -10.24 -35.00
CA ASN A 180 39.84 -9.33 -35.64
C ASN A 180 40.81 -10.00 -36.63
N SER A 181 40.99 -11.33 -36.60
CA SER A 181 41.82 -12.01 -37.60
C SER A 181 41.19 -12.00 -38.99
N LEU A 182 39.89 -11.67 -39.10
CA LEU A 182 39.14 -11.54 -40.34
C LEU A 182 39.00 -10.07 -40.81
N GLY A 183 39.50 -9.10 -40.02
CA GLY A 183 39.39 -7.66 -40.27
C GLY A 183 38.61 -6.92 -39.19
N TRP A 184 38.26 -5.66 -39.45
CA TRP A 184 37.25 -4.91 -38.68
C TRP A 184 35.89 -5.07 -39.35
N HIS A 185 34.81 -4.96 -38.59
CA HIS A 185 33.51 -5.39 -39.07
C HIS A 185 32.44 -4.31 -38.89
N ALA A 186 31.44 -4.32 -39.77
CA ALA A 186 30.19 -3.59 -39.59
C ALA A 186 29.01 -4.50 -39.92
N ILE A 187 27.93 -4.39 -39.15
CA ILE A 187 26.70 -5.15 -39.38
C ILE A 187 25.66 -4.22 -39.96
N GLU A 188 25.05 -4.64 -41.06
CA GLU A 188 24.01 -3.88 -41.76
C GLU A 188 22.71 -4.68 -41.79
N ASN A 189 21.60 -4.07 -41.42
CA ASN A 189 20.27 -4.54 -41.76
C ASN A 189 19.87 -3.95 -43.11
N SER A 190 19.92 -4.75 -44.16
CA SER A 190 19.61 -4.33 -45.53
C SER A 190 18.11 -4.31 -45.85
N GLY A 191 17.28 -4.88 -44.98
CA GLY A 191 15.84 -5.04 -45.18
C GLY A 191 15.03 -3.81 -44.80
N ASP A 192 13.77 -3.79 -45.26
CA ASP A 192 12.77 -2.75 -44.94
C ASP A 192 12.06 -2.98 -43.59
N GLY A 193 12.28 -4.13 -42.95
CA GLY A 193 11.77 -4.48 -41.63
C GLY A 193 12.81 -4.39 -40.51
N LEU A 194 12.36 -4.59 -39.27
CA LEU A 194 13.25 -4.73 -38.13
C LEU A 194 14.09 -6.01 -38.25
N GLY A 195 15.39 -5.88 -38.10
CA GLY A 195 16.31 -6.99 -37.90
C GLY A 195 16.49 -7.29 -36.42
N VAL A 196 16.69 -8.55 -36.06
CA VAL A 196 17.04 -8.97 -34.70
C VAL A 196 18.18 -9.98 -34.77
N SER A 197 19.21 -9.81 -33.94
CA SER A 197 20.31 -10.78 -33.82
C SER A 197 20.62 -11.12 -32.37
N LEU A 198 21.03 -12.36 -32.15
CA LEU A 198 21.66 -12.82 -30.92
C LEU A 198 23.17 -12.71 -31.06
N HIS A 199 23.82 -11.99 -30.15
CA HIS A 199 25.27 -11.85 -30.08
C HIS A 199 25.82 -12.59 -28.85
N CYS A 200 26.94 -13.30 -29.01
CA CYS A 200 27.66 -13.95 -27.92
C CYS A 200 29.13 -13.52 -27.93
N TYR A 201 29.57 -12.80 -26.90
CA TYR A 201 30.95 -12.33 -26.75
C TYR A 201 31.74 -13.26 -25.82
N ILE A 202 32.89 -13.79 -26.26
CA ILE A 202 33.67 -14.81 -25.54
C ILE A 202 35.15 -14.40 -25.50
N PRO A 203 35.72 -14.08 -24.33
CA PRO A 203 35.02 -13.62 -23.14
C PRO A 203 34.31 -12.27 -23.39
N ALA A 204 33.47 -11.85 -22.44
CA ALA A 204 32.85 -10.54 -22.50
C ALA A 204 33.92 -9.41 -22.49
N TYR A 205 33.62 -8.29 -23.17
CA TYR A 205 34.48 -7.11 -23.21
C TYR A 205 33.64 -5.85 -22.99
N SER A 206 34.24 -4.85 -22.33
CA SER A 206 33.55 -3.62 -21.94
C SER A 206 33.68 -2.49 -22.97
N GLN A 207 34.72 -2.51 -23.79
CA GLN A 207 35.02 -1.46 -24.77
C GLN A 207 35.51 -2.06 -26.10
N CYS A 208 35.17 -1.42 -27.21
CA CYS A 208 35.77 -1.69 -28.52
C CYS A 208 36.22 -0.38 -29.17
N LYS A 209 37.12 -0.50 -30.14
CA LYS A 209 37.48 0.59 -31.03
C LYS A 209 36.47 0.67 -32.18
N ILE A 210 36.00 1.89 -32.49
CA ILE A 210 35.22 2.21 -33.69
C ILE A 210 35.96 3.24 -34.55
N ILE A 211 35.67 3.27 -35.84
CA ILE A 211 36.06 4.36 -36.73
C ILE A 211 35.01 5.47 -36.65
N ASP A 212 35.42 6.66 -36.23
CA ASP A 212 34.61 7.87 -36.39
C ASP A 212 34.75 8.36 -37.84
N THR A 213 33.69 8.25 -38.63
CA THR A 213 33.68 8.63 -40.04
C THR A 213 33.75 10.14 -40.25
N MET A 214 33.38 10.95 -39.25
CA MET A 214 33.43 12.41 -39.30
C MET A 214 34.81 12.95 -38.94
N SER A 215 35.44 12.43 -37.89
CA SER A 215 36.78 12.88 -37.46
C SER A 215 37.93 12.09 -38.09
N LYS A 216 37.64 10.96 -38.76
CA LYS A 216 38.64 10.01 -39.30
C LYS A 216 39.64 9.52 -38.25
N GLU A 217 39.18 9.36 -37.01
CA GLU A 217 39.97 8.86 -35.88
C GLU A 217 39.36 7.58 -35.31
N ILE A 218 40.20 6.78 -34.65
CA ILE A 218 39.76 5.61 -33.89
C ILE A 218 39.35 6.07 -32.49
N ARG A 219 38.13 5.72 -32.06
CA ARG A 219 37.65 5.98 -30.70
C ARG A 219 37.32 4.70 -29.97
N SER A 220 37.63 4.65 -28.67
CA SER A 220 37.14 3.60 -27.79
C SER A 220 35.70 3.92 -27.36
N VAL A 221 34.78 2.97 -27.50
CA VAL A 221 33.37 3.10 -27.10
C VAL A 221 32.92 1.95 -26.22
N ALA A 222 32.02 2.25 -25.29
CA ALA A 222 31.42 1.26 -24.41
C ALA A 222 30.51 0.28 -25.18
N CYS A 223 30.74 -1.01 -24.97
CA CYS A 223 30.03 -2.10 -25.64
C CYS A 223 28.77 -2.54 -24.90
N LEU A 224 28.64 -2.16 -23.64
CA LEU A 224 27.51 -2.50 -22.79
C LEU A 224 26.36 -1.51 -23.00
N PRO A 225 25.08 -1.97 -22.94
CA PRO A 225 23.95 -1.06 -22.82
C PRO A 225 24.21 -0.12 -21.63
N LYS A 226 23.75 1.13 -21.71
CA LYS A 226 23.46 1.85 -20.48
C LYS A 226 22.36 1.03 -19.82
N ASP A 227 22.72 0.14 -18.89
CA ASP A 227 21.74 -0.35 -17.91
C ASP A 227 21.01 0.93 -17.45
N VAL A 228 19.67 0.95 -17.41
CA VAL A 228 19.00 2.01 -16.65
C VAL A 228 19.67 1.91 -15.30
N CYS A 229 20.50 2.91 -14.98
CA CYS A 229 21.32 2.87 -13.80
C CYS A 229 20.35 3.07 -12.66
N VAL A 230 19.74 1.98 -12.20
CA VAL A 230 19.24 1.87 -10.84
C VAL A 230 20.51 2.03 -10.03
N GLN A 231 20.74 3.26 -9.56
CA GLN A 231 21.91 3.57 -8.77
C GLN A 231 21.97 2.57 -7.61
N PRO A 232 23.15 2.13 -7.15
CA PRO A 232 23.26 1.15 -6.07
C PRO A 232 22.40 1.49 -4.84
N LEU A 233 22.17 2.78 -4.58
CA LEU A 233 21.24 3.24 -3.55
C LEU A 233 19.77 2.87 -3.80
N HIS A 234 19.26 3.02 -5.03
CA HIS A 234 17.86 2.68 -5.36
C HIS A 234 17.59 1.19 -5.13
N GLU A 235 18.50 0.32 -5.60
CA GLU A 235 18.40 -1.13 -5.39
C GLU A 235 18.45 -1.46 -3.90
N ALA A 236 19.33 -0.82 -3.13
CA ALA A 236 19.42 -1.01 -1.69
C ALA A 236 18.12 -0.60 -0.97
N VAL A 237 17.49 0.52 -1.37
CA VAL A 237 16.20 0.96 -0.82
C VAL A 237 15.09 -0.03 -1.16
N MET A 238 15.01 -0.49 -2.41
CA MET A 238 14.00 -1.47 -2.83
C MET A 238 14.17 -2.81 -2.11
N GLU A 239 15.40 -3.32 -2.03
CA GLU A 239 15.72 -4.57 -1.36
C GLU A 239 15.46 -4.47 0.16
N ARG A 240 15.77 -3.34 0.79
CA ARG A 240 15.46 -3.13 2.20
C ARG A 240 13.96 -3.08 2.44
N THR A 241 13.21 -2.42 1.56
CA THR A 241 11.74 -2.38 1.59
C THR A 241 11.17 -3.79 1.49
N ARG A 242 11.65 -4.59 0.53
CA ARG A 242 11.23 -5.99 0.35
C ARG A 242 11.50 -6.83 1.60
N LYS A 243 12.69 -6.72 2.19
CA LYS A 243 13.05 -7.40 3.45
C LYS A 243 12.16 -6.96 4.61
N TYR A 244 11.85 -5.67 4.70
CA TYR A 244 10.98 -5.14 5.75
C TYR A 244 9.56 -5.70 5.65
N ILE A 245 9.00 -5.77 4.44
CA ILE A 245 7.69 -6.39 4.20
C ILE A 245 7.72 -7.88 4.55
N ALA A 246 8.74 -8.63 4.08
CA ALA A 246 8.87 -10.06 4.38
C ALA A 246 9.02 -10.33 5.89
N ALA A 247 9.78 -9.50 6.61
CA ALA A 247 9.93 -9.63 8.07
C ALA A 247 8.63 -9.39 8.84
N GLN A 248 7.63 -8.73 8.25
CA GLN A 248 6.29 -8.62 8.85
C GLN A 248 5.51 -9.94 8.71
N GLU A 249 5.73 -10.70 7.64
CA GLU A 249 5.14 -12.02 7.44
C GLU A 249 5.72 -13.05 8.43
N ASP A 250 7.03 -13.00 8.69
CA ASP A 250 7.76 -13.97 9.53
C ASP A 250 7.99 -13.54 11.00
N CYS A 251 7.29 -12.52 11.50
CA CYS A 251 7.58 -11.92 12.82
C CYS A 251 7.47 -12.85 14.05
N CYS A 252 7.04 -14.11 13.88
CA CYS A 252 6.94 -15.13 14.93
C CYS A 252 7.48 -16.51 14.51
N SER A 253 8.31 -16.62 13.45
CA SER A 253 8.95 -17.89 13.10
C SER A 253 10.02 -18.27 14.14
N ASP A 254 10.05 -19.53 14.60
CA ASP A 254 11.03 -20.04 15.58
C ASP A 254 12.51 -19.87 15.12
N ASP A 255 12.74 -19.73 13.81
CA ASP A 255 14.06 -19.66 13.18
C ASP A 255 14.74 -18.27 13.23
N ASN A 256 14.03 -17.22 13.70
CA ASN A 256 14.58 -15.86 13.78
C ASN A 256 14.40 -15.22 15.17
N PRO A 257 15.34 -14.38 15.64
CA PRO A 257 15.16 -13.64 16.88
C PRO A 257 13.93 -12.72 16.80
N PRO A 258 13.08 -12.65 17.84
CA PRO A 258 11.84 -11.88 17.79
C PRO A 258 12.12 -10.40 17.57
N ILE A 259 11.52 -9.83 16.53
CA ILE A 259 11.64 -8.40 16.19
C ILE A 259 10.70 -7.62 17.12
N PRO A 260 11.16 -6.60 17.87
CA PRO A 260 10.27 -5.83 18.74
C PRO A 260 9.24 -5.04 17.93
N VAL A 261 8.06 -4.79 18.51
CA VAL A 261 7.03 -3.90 17.92
C VAL A 261 7.61 -2.50 17.71
N VAL A 262 8.43 -2.05 18.65
CA VAL A 262 9.17 -0.80 18.58
C VAL A 262 10.44 -0.88 19.42
N SER A 263 11.55 -0.42 18.86
CA SER A 263 12.76 -0.14 19.63
C SER A 263 12.69 1.28 20.18
N ALA A 264 11.96 1.49 21.28
CA ALA A 264 11.75 2.83 21.82
C ALA A 264 13.10 3.50 22.18
N ARG A 265 13.29 4.73 21.69
CA ARG A 265 14.51 5.53 21.87
C ARG A 265 14.14 6.98 22.14
N GLY A 266 14.94 7.66 22.95
CA GLY A 266 14.80 9.11 23.13
C GLY A 266 15.18 9.87 21.86
N LYS A 267 14.72 11.12 21.74
CA LYS A 267 15.09 12.01 20.62
C LYS A 267 16.61 12.02 20.38
N GLN A 268 17.39 12.21 21.45
CA GLN A 268 18.85 12.30 21.38
C GLN A 268 19.50 11.00 20.92
N ASP A 269 18.94 9.83 21.32
CA ASP A 269 19.48 8.53 20.91
C ASP A 269 19.26 8.30 19.41
N ILE A 270 18.09 8.70 18.88
CA ILE A 270 17.78 8.62 17.45
C ILE A 270 18.70 9.55 16.67
N GLU A 271 18.82 10.82 17.10
CA GLU A 271 19.71 11.79 16.46
C GLU A 271 21.17 11.30 16.48
N SER A 272 21.61 10.70 17.59
CA SER A 272 22.97 10.15 17.73
C SER A 272 23.21 8.94 16.82
N ALA A 273 22.22 8.06 16.64
CA ALA A 273 22.32 6.92 15.72
C ALA A 273 22.56 7.37 14.28
N PHE A 274 21.76 8.33 13.79
CA PHE A 274 21.94 8.91 12.46
C PHE A 274 23.26 9.68 12.32
N ALA A 275 23.66 10.45 13.34
CA ALA A 275 24.96 11.13 13.36
C ALA A 275 26.14 10.15 13.29
N SER A 276 26.07 9.01 14.00
CA SER A 276 27.10 7.95 13.94
C SER A 276 27.21 7.28 12.57
N ALA A 277 26.14 7.32 11.77
CA ALA A 277 26.16 6.88 10.38
C ALA A 277 26.83 7.88 9.44
N SER A 278 27.27 9.04 9.96
CA SER A 278 27.64 10.23 9.19
C SER A 278 26.49 10.77 8.32
N CYS A 279 25.24 10.54 8.74
CA CYS A 279 24.04 11.06 8.08
C CYS A 279 23.10 11.71 9.12
N PRO A 280 23.45 12.87 9.71
CA PRO A 280 22.61 13.53 10.69
C PRO A 280 21.20 13.82 10.16
N ILE A 281 20.18 13.73 11.02
CA ILE A 281 18.79 14.11 10.65
C ILE A 281 18.67 15.63 10.42
N ALA A 282 19.49 16.42 11.12
CA ALA A 282 19.46 17.86 11.03
C ALA A 282 20.04 18.36 9.70
N PHE A 283 19.42 19.39 9.12
CA PHE A 283 19.96 20.12 7.98
C PHE A 283 20.84 21.29 8.46
N GLU A 284 21.97 21.50 7.79
CA GLU A 284 22.91 22.60 8.04
C GLU A 284 22.86 23.63 6.89
N GLU A 285 23.25 24.89 7.14
CA GLU A 285 23.15 26.01 6.16
C GLU A 285 23.96 25.79 4.86
N GLU A 286 24.88 24.83 4.84
CA GLU A 286 25.66 24.42 3.65
C GLU A 286 25.89 22.90 3.63
N CYS A 287 24.81 22.12 3.56
CA CYS A 287 24.89 20.66 3.59
C CYS A 287 25.41 20.07 2.24
N PRO A 288 26.60 19.43 2.19
CA PRO A 288 27.06 18.74 0.99
C PRO A 288 26.20 17.50 0.70
N PRO A 289 26.16 17.01 -0.55
CA PRO A 289 25.51 15.74 -0.86
C PRO A 289 26.16 14.60 -0.05
N MET A 290 25.33 13.75 0.52
CA MET A 290 25.77 12.58 1.28
C MET A 290 26.19 11.45 0.34
N ASP A 291 27.13 10.62 0.77
CA ASP A 291 27.48 9.41 0.02
C ASP A 291 26.41 8.32 0.14
N ASP A 292 26.33 7.47 -0.88
CA ASP A 292 25.36 6.38 -0.96
C ASP A 292 25.44 5.41 0.24
N ASP A 293 26.61 5.19 0.84
CA ASP A 293 26.76 4.25 1.96
C ASP A 293 26.23 4.85 3.28
N CYS A 294 26.41 6.15 3.49
CA CYS A 294 25.74 6.92 4.54
C CYS A 294 24.21 6.82 4.39
N LEU A 295 23.70 7.03 3.17
CA LEU A 295 22.27 6.97 2.90
C LEU A 295 21.70 5.55 3.09
N LYS A 296 22.43 4.50 2.69
CA LYS A 296 22.02 3.10 2.96
C LYS A 296 21.90 2.82 4.46
N ARG A 297 22.88 3.26 5.27
CA ARG A 297 22.80 3.12 6.73
C ARG A 297 21.63 3.92 7.32
N ALA A 298 21.35 5.10 6.79
CA ALA A 298 20.20 5.90 7.19
C ALA A 298 18.86 5.21 6.87
N VAL A 299 18.77 4.50 5.75
CA VAL A 299 17.60 3.68 5.38
C VAL A 299 17.42 2.53 6.38
N ASP A 300 18.51 1.85 6.77
CA ASP A 300 18.47 0.81 7.79
C ASP A 300 17.98 1.34 9.15
N PHE A 301 18.57 2.44 9.65
CA PHE A 301 18.14 3.06 10.89
C PHE A 301 16.70 3.56 10.85
N THR A 302 16.25 4.07 9.69
CA THR A 302 14.85 4.47 9.51
C THR A 302 13.92 3.28 9.73
N CYS A 303 14.26 2.10 9.20
CA CYS A 303 13.46 0.89 9.38
C CYS A 303 13.55 0.35 10.83
N ASP A 304 14.75 0.30 11.40
CA ASP A 304 15.03 -0.34 12.69
C ASP A 304 14.53 0.45 13.90
N LEU A 305 14.49 1.78 13.77
CA LEU A 305 14.04 2.68 14.83
C LEU A 305 12.57 3.12 14.67
N SER A 306 11.93 2.76 13.54
CA SER A 306 10.50 2.99 13.34
C SER A 306 9.64 1.95 14.06
N VAL A 307 8.40 2.32 14.34
CA VAL A 307 7.39 1.38 14.83
C VAL A 307 7.05 0.38 13.73
N ASN A 308 7.11 -0.91 14.04
CA ASN A 308 6.66 -1.96 13.13
C ASN A 308 5.14 -2.10 13.19
N THR A 309 4.45 -1.32 12.36
CA THR A 309 2.97 -1.33 12.28
C THR A 309 2.39 -2.61 11.66
N GLY A 310 3.22 -3.46 11.05
CA GLY A 310 2.84 -4.79 10.55
C GLY A 310 3.02 -5.92 11.57
N HIS A 311 3.59 -5.62 12.73
CA HIS A 311 3.82 -6.59 13.79
C HIS A 311 2.49 -7.09 14.40
N LEU A 312 2.40 -8.39 14.72
CA LEU A 312 1.19 -9.00 15.30
C LEU A 312 0.76 -8.33 16.63
N PHE A 313 1.70 -8.01 17.51
CA PHE A 313 1.45 -7.26 18.75
C PHE A 313 1.39 -5.72 18.62
N PHE A 314 1.05 -5.18 17.44
CA PHE A 314 0.73 -3.76 17.26
C PHE A 314 -0.78 -3.50 17.34
N PHE A 315 -1.23 -2.90 18.45
CA PHE A 315 -2.64 -2.61 18.75
C PHE A 315 -2.89 -1.14 19.09
N ASN A 316 -1.97 -0.26 18.72
CA ASN A 316 -2.02 1.13 19.14
C ASN A 316 -3.04 1.96 18.36
N GLN A 317 -3.31 1.61 17.11
CA GLN A 317 -4.06 2.42 16.15
C GLN A 317 -5.24 1.67 15.54
N LEU A 318 -6.15 2.41 14.89
CA LEU A 318 -7.26 1.83 14.12
C LEU A 318 -6.83 1.36 12.71
N PHE A 319 -5.57 0.99 12.58
CA PHE A 319 -4.96 0.36 11.41
C PHE A 319 -3.82 -0.50 11.94
N ALA A 320 -3.54 -1.61 11.28
CA ALA A 320 -2.41 -2.48 11.54
C ALA A 320 -2.20 -3.30 10.27
N ARG A 321 -0.95 -3.67 9.98
CA ARG A 321 -0.58 -4.63 8.93
C ARG A 321 -1.28 -4.39 7.59
N ALA A 322 -0.80 -3.38 6.87
CA ALA A 322 -1.23 -3.16 5.50
C ALA A 322 -0.89 -4.37 4.62
N ASP A 323 -1.76 -4.69 3.66
CA ASP A 323 -1.57 -5.83 2.76
C ASP A 323 -0.32 -5.61 1.89
N PRO A 324 0.62 -6.58 1.82
CA PRO A 324 1.84 -6.44 1.04
C PRO A 324 1.61 -6.06 -0.43
N LEU A 325 0.54 -6.57 -1.06
CA LEU A 325 0.20 -6.18 -2.43
C LEU A 325 -0.17 -4.71 -2.52
N ALA A 326 -0.96 -4.22 -1.56
CA ALA A 326 -1.37 -2.83 -1.53
C ALA A 326 -0.19 -1.89 -1.19
N VAL A 327 0.77 -2.34 -0.37
CA VAL A 327 2.05 -1.63 -0.13
C VAL A 327 2.88 -1.54 -1.40
N ALA A 328 3.03 -2.64 -2.15
CA ALA A 328 3.73 -2.62 -3.43
C ALA A 328 3.02 -1.70 -4.46
N ALA A 329 1.69 -1.75 -4.49
CA ALA A 329 0.88 -0.87 -5.34
C ALA A 329 1.06 0.62 -4.97
N GLU A 330 1.21 0.95 -3.69
CA GLU A 330 1.53 2.31 -3.24
C GLU A 330 2.89 2.78 -3.76
N GLY A 331 3.90 1.91 -3.77
CA GLY A 331 5.20 2.20 -4.37
C GLY A 331 5.08 2.52 -5.87
N LEU A 332 4.26 1.76 -6.60
CA LEU A 332 3.98 2.05 -8.01
C LEU A 332 3.19 3.35 -8.20
N THR A 333 2.20 3.63 -7.34
CA THR A 333 1.47 4.91 -7.35
C THR A 333 2.45 6.09 -7.20
N ALA A 334 3.41 5.98 -6.28
CA ALA A 334 4.44 6.99 -6.07
C ALA A 334 5.36 7.14 -7.29
N ALA A 335 5.73 6.04 -7.95
CA ALA A 335 6.54 6.06 -9.16
C ALA A 335 5.81 6.69 -10.37
N LEU A 336 4.49 6.49 -10.48
CA LEU A 336 3.68 7.09 -11.54
C LEU A 336 3.49 8.59 -11.33
N ASN A 337 3.44 9.05 -10.08
CA ASN A 337 3.38 10.47 -9.69
C ASN A 337 2.33 11.29 -10.46
N VAL A 338 1.17 10.70 -10.72
CA VAL A 338 0.05 11.36 -11.41
C VAL A 338 -0.83 12.13 -10.42
N ASN A 339 -1.48 13.18 -10.91
CA ASN A 339 -2.38 14.02 -10.13
C ASN A 339 -3.84 13.81 -10.59
N MET A 340 -4.76 13.64 -9.63
CA MET A 340 -6.14 13.19 -9.84
C MET A 340 -7.14 14.30 -10.19
N TYR A 341 -6.74 15.43 -10.77
CA TYR A 341 -7.67 16.53 -11.08
C TYR A 341 -8.38 16.37 -12.44
N THR A 342 -7.66 15.88 -13.46
CA THR A 342 -8.17 15.70 -14.84
C THR A 342 -7.87 14.32 -15.41
N PHE A 343 -8.74 13.86 -16.29
CA PHE A 343 -8.67 12.60 -17.00
C PHE A 343 -7.49 12.56 -17.96
N GLU A 344 -7.06 13.70 -18.50
CA GLU A 344 -5.82 13.78 -19.30
C GLU A 344 -4.58 13.39 -18.48
N MET A 345 -4.50 13.84 -17.23
CA MET A 345 -3.34 13.57 -16.37
C MET A 345 -3.35 12.20 -15.71
N ALA A 346 -4.54 11.66 -15.44
CA ALA A 346 -4.69 10.43 -14.67
C ALA A 346 -5.85 9.55 -15.19
N PRO A 347 -5.88 9.17 -16.49
CA PRO A 347 -7.05 8.55 -17.10
C PRO A 347 -7.41 7.21 -16.44
N VAL A 348 -6.40 6.36 -16.22
CA VAL A 348 -6.57 5.05 -15.57
C VAL A 348 -6.98 5.21 -14.11
N MET A 349 -6.32 6.11 -13.38
CA MET A 349 -6.53 6.25 -11.94
C MET A 349 -7.89 6.87 -11.61
N LEU A 350 -8.33 7.86 -12.39
CA LEU A 350 -9.67 8.45 -12.23
C LEU A 350 -10.77 7.45 -12.59
N LEU A 351 -10.58 6.66 -13.64
CA LEU A 351 -11.53 5.60 -13.97
C LEU A 351 -11.58 4.54 -12.86
N MET A 352 -10.43 4.11 -12.32
CA MET A 352 -10.37 3.18 -11.19
C MET A 352 -11.07 3.73 -9.96
N GLU A 353 -10.82 4.98 -9.59
CA GLU A 353 -11.49 5.66 -8.48
C GLU A 353 -13.00 5.67 -8.68
N HIS A 354 -13.46 6.09 -9.86
CA HIS A 354 -14.87 6.14 -10.18
C HIS A 354 -15.55 4.76 -10.06
N ARG A 355 -14.94 3.71 -10.63
CA ARG A 355 -15.46 2.34 -10.52
C ARG A 355 -15.43 1.79 -9.09
N LEU A 356 -14.41 2.15 -8.32
CA LEU A 356 -14.32 1.80 -6.90
C LEU A 356 -15.46 2.46 -6.10
N LEU A 357 -15.71 3.75 -6.32
CA LEU A 357 -16.80 4.49 -5.66
C LEU A 357 -18.17 3.94 -6.02
N GLN A 358 -18.42 3.59 -7.29
CA GLN A 358 -19.65 2.92 -7.73
C GLN A 358 -19.86 1.59 -7.00
N HIS A 359 -18.80 0.80 -6.89
CA HIS A 359 -18.86 -0.47 -6.18
C HIS A 359 -19.13 -0.26 -4.68
N MET A 360 -18.48 0.70 -4.03
CA MET A 360 -18.74 1.04 -2.62
C MET A 360 -20.18 1.54 -2.42
N ALA A 361 -20.69 2.40 -3.30
CA ALA A 361 -22.06 2.92 -3.28
C ALA A 361 -23.12 1.81 -3.44
N SER A 362 -22.79 0.71 -4.12
CA SER A 362 -23.71 -0.42 -4.28
C SER A 362 -24.04 -1.13 -2.97
N PHE A 363 -23.13 -1.15 -1.99
CA PHE A 363 -23.40 -1.71 -0.65
C PHE A 363 -24.40 -0.86 0.16
N LEU A 364 -24.55 0.42 -0.19
CA LEU A 364 -25.54 1.34 0.37
C LEU A 364 -26.86 1.33 -0.40
N GLY A 365 -26.94 0.61 -1.53
CA GLY A 365 -28.08 0.68 -2.44
C GLY A 365 -28.20 2.02 -3.19
N TRP A 366 -27.11 2.78 -3.29
CA TRP A 366 -27.07 4.06 -4.04
C TRP A 366 -26.60 3.88 -5.48
N TYR A 367 -26.17 2.67 -5.84
CA TYR A 367 -25.74 2.33 -7.19
C TYR A 367 -26.11 0.88 -7.52
N GLU A 368 -26.66 0.66 -8.72
CA GLU A 368 -26.92 -0.67 -9.27
C GLU A 368 -25.99 -0.95 -10.46
N HIS A 369 -25.31 -2.10 -10.43
CA HIS A 369 -24.49 -2.54 -11.55
C HIS A 369 -25.39 -2.89 -12.75
N LYS A 370 -25.35 -2.09 -13.81
CA LYS A 370 -26.10 -2.38 -15.05
C LYS A 370 -25.46 -3.56 -15.80
N VAL A 371 -26.29 -4.53 -16.21
CA VAL A 371 -25.86 -5.66 -17.05
C VAL A 371 -25.37 -5.12 -18.40
N GLY A 372 -24.05 -5.15 -18.63
CA GLY A 372 -23.41 -4.65 -19.87
C GLY A 372 -22.26 -3.68 -19.64
N ASP A 373 -22.09 -3.14 -18.43
CA ASP A 373 -21.01 -2.19 -18.08
C ASP A 373 -19.63 -2.86 -17.87
N THR A 374 -19.47 -4.09 -18.38
CA THR A 374 -18.26 -4.94 -18.21
C THR A 374 -17.15 -4.62 -19.21
N GLY A 375 -17.25 -3.52 -19.96
CA GLY A 375 -16.23 -3.09 -20.93
C GLY A 375 -15.99 -4.08 -22.08
N ARG A 376 -16.92 -5.02 -22.34
CA ARG A 376 -16.79 -6.05 -23.38
C ARG A 376 -17.21 -5.62 -24.79
N SER A 377 -17.52 -4.34 -25.02
CA SER A 377 -17.73 -3.82 -26.37
C SER A 377 -16.39 -3.43 -26.99
N THR A 378 -15.90 -4.23 -27.93
CA THR A 378 -14.79 -3.85 -28.83
C THR A 378 -15.21 -2.65 -29.68
N PRO A 379 -14.53 -1.49 -29.61
CA PRO A 379 -14.78 -0.40 -30.53
C PRO A 379 -14.26 -0.80 -31.92
N THR A 380 -15.11 -0.71 -32.94
CA THR A 380 -14.69 -0.80 -34.34
C THR A 380 -13.88 0.45 -34.68
N LEU A 381 -12.59 0.27 -34.96
CA LEU A 381 -11.69 1.32 -35.43
C LEU A 381 -11.97 1.61 -36.91
N GLU A 382 -12.88 2.53 -37.19
CA GLU A 382 -12.96 3.21 -38.48
C GLU A 382 -12.88 4.73 -38.26
N ASP A 383 -11.74 5.28 -38.71
CA ASP A 383 -11.35 6.64 -39.11
C ASP A 383 -11.80 7.93 -38.37
N ASP A 384 -10.81 8.83 -38.32
CA ASP A 384 -10.87 10.30 -38.19
C ASP A 384 -11.07 10.92 -36.78
N GLY A 385 -9.98 11.02 -36.01
CA GLY A 385 -9.76 12.05 -34.98
C GLY A 385 -10.03 11.66 -33.51
N LEU A 386 -8.96 11.58 -32.71
CA LEU A 386 -9.01 11.44 -31.24
C LEU A 386 -9.31 12.79 -30.57
N THR A 387 -10.57 13.09 -30.29
CA THR A 387 -10.96 14.14 -29.33
C THR A 387 -11.13 13.52 -27.94
N LEU A 388 -10.64 14.19 -26.88
CA LEU A 388 -10.81 13.78 -25.47
C LEU A 388 -12.27 13.45 -25.13
N THR A 389 -13.21 14.18 -25.75
CA THR A 389 -14.66 13.97 -25.66
C THR A 389 -15.11 12.58 -26.13
N ARG A 390 -14.43 11.97 -27.12
CA ARG A 390 -14.73 10.61 -27.60
C ARG A 390 -14.09 9.51 -26.75
N LEU A 391 -12.90 9.76 -26.19
CA LEU A 391 -12.27 8.83 -25.23
C LEU A 391 -13.11 8.69 -23.94
N ALA A 392 -13.84 9.73 -23.57
CA ALA A 392 -14.83 9.70 -22.50
C ALA A 392 -16.25 9.30 -22.97
N SER A 393 -16.53 9.29 -24.29
CA SER A 393 -17.86 8.99 -24.81
C SER A 393 -18.20 7.51 -24.62
N GLY A 394 -19.22 7.25 -23.80
CA GLY A 394 -19.61 5.91 -23.34
C GLY A 394 -19.61 5.77 -21.81
N LEU A 395 -18.94 6.70 -21.10
CA LEU A 395 -19.03 6.83 -19.65
C LEU A 395 -20.22 7.75 -19.32
N SER A 396 -21.07 7.36 -18.37
CA SER A 396 -22.15 8.23 -17.91
C SER A 396 -21.57 9.48 -17.26
N ASP A 397 -22.18 10.64 -17.52
CA ASP A 397 -21.85 11.87 -16.79
C ASP A 397 -21.99 11.63 -15.29
N ARG A 398 -21.03 12.08 -14.46
CA ARG A 398 -21.21 12.14 -12.98
C ARG A 398 -22.52 12.85 -12.60
N ALA A 399 -22.96 13.82 -13.42
CA ALA A 399 -24.23 14.52 -13.25
C ALA A 399 -25.48 13.65 -13.54
N THR A 400 -25.33 12.50 -14.18
CA THR A 400 -26.38 11.53 -14.48
C THR A 400 -26.36 10.30 -13.57
N GLU A 401 -25.41 10.24 -12.63
CA GLU A 401 -25.30 9.16 -11.65
C GLU A 401 -26.32 9.33 -10.51
N GLN A 402 -26.58 8.24 -9.80
CA GLN A 402 -27.51 8.20 -8.66
C GLN A 402 -26.86 8.70 -7.35
N PHE A 403 -25.55 8.99 -7.37
CA PHE A 403 -24.74 9.40 -6.21
C PHE A 403 -23.52 10.23 -6.66
N ASP A 404 -22.77 10.81 -5.72
CA ASP A 404 -21.47 11.48 -5.94
C ASP A 404 -20.43 10.95 -4.94
N GLY A 405 -19.14 11.14 -5.23
CA GLY A 405 -18.09 10.69 -4.32
C GLY A 405 -16.66 10.99 -4.75
N MET A 406 -15.74 10.87 -3.78
CA MET A 406 -14.31 11.08 -3.98
C MET A 406 -13.46 10.41 -2.90
N LEU A 407 -12.24 9.99 -3.24
CA LEU A 407 -11.22 9.70 -2.23
C LEU A 407 -10.50 10.97 -1.76
N LEU A 408 -10.39 11.12 -0.43
CA LEU A 408 -9.87 12.29 0.26
C LEU A 408 -8.74 11.88 1.25
N PRO A 409 -7.86 12.81 1.66
CA PRO A 409 -6.72 12.53 2.54
C PRO A 409 -7.14 12.30 4.00
N GLY A 410 -7.86 11.20 4.24
CA GLY A 410 -8.35 10.76 5.53
C GLY A 410 -9.82 11.12 5.83
N ALA A 411 -10.43 10.33 6.72
CA ALA A 411 -11.81 10.53 7.19
C ALA A 411 -12.08 11.92 7.75
N SER A 412 -11.09 12.54 8.40
CA SER A 412 -11.26 13.90 8.92
C SER A 412 -11.62 14.87 7.79
N HIS A 413 -10.96 14.74 6.64
CA HIS A 413 -11.28 15.55 5.47
C HIS A 413 -12.64 15.15 4.89
N CYS A 414 -12.97 13.86 4.84
CA CYS A 414 -14.32 13.40 4.42
C CYS A 414 -15.43 14.04 5.25
N ASN A 415 -15.31 14.04 6.58
CA ASN A 415 -16.35 14.55 7.48
C ASN A 415 -16.44 16.09 7.38
N ILE A 416 -15.31 16.79 7.18
CA ILE A 416 -15.30 18.24 6.94
C ILE A 416 -15.93 18.59 5.59
N THR A 417 -15.60 17.84 4.54
CA THR A 417 -16.20 18.01 3.21
C THR A 417 -17.70 17.69 3.24
N ALA A 418 -18.14 16.67 3.98
CA ALA A 418 -19.55 16.37 4.18
C ALA A 418 -20.30 17.54 4.84
N LEU A 419 -19.71 18.14 5.89
CA LEU A 419 -20.27 19.32 6.55
C LEU A 419 -20.33 20.52 5.60
N HIS A 420 -19.31 20.70 4.76
CA HIS A 420 -19.27 21.74 3.74
C HIS A 420 -20.37 21.55 2.69
N VAL A 421 -20.47 20.33 2.13
CA VAL A 421 -21.50 19.95 1.17
C VAL A 421 -22.89 20.17 1.74
N ALA A 422 -23.16 19.70 2.96
CA ALA A 422 -24.44 19.88 3.61
C ALA A 422 -24.83 21.36 3.77
N ARG A 423 -23.87 22.20 4.20
CA ARG A 423 -24.08 23.65 4.28
C ARG A 423 -24.42 24.22 2.91
N GLN A 424 -23.66 23.87 1.87
CA GLN A 424 -23.89 24.40 0.54
C GLN A 424 -25.25 23.96 -0.04
N GLN A 425 -25.63 22.71 0.17
CA GLN A 425 -26.90 22.18 -0.32
C GLN A 425 -28.11 22.84 0.37
N LEU A 426 -28.02 23.07 1.68
CA LEU A 426 -29.12 23.66 2.46
C LEU A 426 -29.12 25.19 2.42
N PHE A 427 -27.95 25.83 2.24
CA PHE A 427 -27.76 27.28 2.26
C PHE A 427 -26.78 27.72 1.15
N PRO A 428 -27.19 27.64 -0.13
CA PRO A 428 -26.30 27.86 -1.27
C PRO A 428 -25.72 29.28 -1.34
N ASP A 429 -26.44 30.28 -0.83
CA ASP A 429 -25.99 31.67 -0.77
C ASP A 429 -24.72 31.84 0.09
N THR A 430 -24.37 30.87 0.94
CA THR A 430 -23.17 30.93 1.79
C THR A 430 -21.86 30.92 1.01
N ILE A 431 -21.85 30.44 -0.24
CA ILE A 431 -20.65 30.46 -1.09
C ILE A 431 -20.27 31.89 -1.52
N GLU A 432 -21.26 32.76 -1.72
CA GLU A 432 -21.07 34.15 -2.14
C GLU A 432 -21.05 35.11 -0.95
N GLU A 433 -22.03 34.99 -0.05
CA GLU A 433 -22.29 35.96 1.03
C GLU A 433 -21.55 35.63 2.34
N GLY A 434 -20.94 34.45 2.41
CA GLY A 434 -20.40 33.89 3.64
C GLY A 434 -21.46 33.64 4.72
N LEU A 435 -21.02 33.22 5.91
CA LEU A 435 -21.94 32.90 7.02
C LEU A 435 -22.64 34.13 7.62
N MET A 436 -22.10 35.34 7.45
CA MET A 436 -22.63 36.58 8.04
C MET A 436 -23.64 37.29 7.13
N GLY A 437 -23.52 37.16 5.80
CA GLY A 437 -24.38 37.85 4.83
C GLY A 437 -25.74 37.19 4.60
N THR A 438 -25.87 35.89 4.93
CA THR A 438 -27.11 35.12 4.75
C THR A 438 -28.27 35.51 5.69
N SER A 439 -28.06 36.46 6.61
CA SER A 439 -29.07 36.93 7.56
C SER A 439 -29.94 38.11 7.05
N ALA A 440 -29.63 38.70 5.87
CA ALA A 440 -30.14 40.02 5.50
C ALA A 440 -31.37 40.07 4.55
N LYS A 441 -31.81 38.98 3.93
CA LYS A 441 -33.05 38.97 3.10
C LYS A 441 -34.26 38.49 3.90
N ALA A 442 -34.54 39.17 5.01
CA ALA A 442 -35.79 39.02 5.75
C ALA A 442 -36.90 39.82 5.04
N GLY A 443 -37.73 39.16 4.23
CA GLY A 443 -38.87 39.84 3.60
C GLY A 443 -39.86 39.00 2.78
N GLY A 444 -39.60 37.72 2.53
CA GLY A 444 -40.50 36.86 1.75
C GLY A 444 -40.77 35.55 2.48
N LYS A 445 -42.04 35.16 2.58
CA LYS A 445 -42.47 33.85 3.06
C LYS A 445 -42.09 32.78 2.04
N GLU A 446 -40.84 32.35 2.03
CA GLU A 446 -40.38 31.03 1.56
C GLU A 446 -38.93 30.86 1.99
N MET A 447 -38.54 29.63 2.34
CA MET A 447 -37.26 29.29 2.97
C MET A 447 -36.04 29.93 2.29
N GLY A 448 -35.07 30.43 3.05
CA GLY A 448 -33.82 30.89 2.43
C GLY A 448 -32.71 31.39 3.35
N ALA A 449 -33.01 31.79 4.59
CA ALA A 449 -31.99 32.31 5.51
C ALA A 449 -31.93 31.51 6.82
N PRO A 450 -30.74 31.15 7.32
CA PRO A 450 -30.60 30.55 8.65
C PRO A 450 -31.08 31.53 9.72
N ARG A 451 -31.88 31.02 10.65
CA ARG A 451 -32.23 31.71 11.89
C ARG A 451 -31.09 31.48 12.88
N GLY A 452 -30.34 32.54 13.22
CA GLY A 452 -29.24 32.44 14.19
C GLY A 452 -28.06 31.59 13.70
N ARG A 453 -27.44 30.82 14.62
CA ARG A 453 -26.31 29.94 14.27
C ARG A 453 -26.77 28.68 13.57
N LEU A 454 -25.96 28.19 12.62
CA LEU A 454 -26.12 26.86 12.07
C LEU A 454 -25.61 25.82 13.06
N MET A 455 -26.45 24.86 13.45
CA MET A 455 -26.15 23.89 14.51
C MET A 455 -25.88 22.49 13.95
N VAL A 456 -24.79 21.91 14.44
CA VAL A 456 -24.29 20.57 14.16
C VAL A 456 -24.47 19.70 15.40
N PHE A 457 -25.06 18.53 15.25
CA PHE A 457 -25.28 17.57 16.34
C PHE A 457 -24.46 16.33 16.08
N THR A 458 -23.71 15.87 17.08
CA THR A 458 -22.83 14.70 16.96
C THR A 458 -22.81 13.90 18.26
N SER A 459 -22.43 12.64 18.21
CA SER A 459 -22.29 11.79 19.39
C SER A 459 -21.23 12.34 20.34
N ALA A 460 -21.44 12.27 21.66
CA ALA A 460 -20.39 12.57 22.64
C ALA A 460 -19.13 11.70 22.44
N ASN A 461 -19.31 10.52 21.85
CA ASN A 461 -18.24 9.58 21.50
C ASN A 461 -17.74 9.71 20.05
N SER A 462 -18.16 10.76 19.33
CA SER A 462 -17.77 10.99 17.94
C SER A 462 -16.31 11.40 17.78
N HIS A 463 -15.82 11.33 16.54
CA HIS A 463 -14.45 11.76 16.24
C HIS A 463 -14.30 13.29 16.30
N CYS A 464 -13.16 13.75 16.82
CA CYS A 464 -12.83 15.17 16.98
C CYS A 464 -12.83 16.00 15.67
N SER A 465 -12.91 15.35 14.51
CA SER A 465 -13.01 16.03 13.21
C SER A 465 -14.26 16.88 13.08
N MET A 466 -15.35 16.58 13.80
CA MET A 466 -16.56 17.41 13.76
C MET A 466 -16.33 18.78 14.39
N GLU A 467 -15.66 18.82 15.55
CA GLU A 467 -15.26 20.09 16.15
C GLU A 467 -14.28 20.85 15.25
N ARG A 468 -13.28 20.16 14.69
CA ARG A 468 -12.33 20.76 13.74
C ARG A 468 -13.04 21.31 12.51
N GLY A 469 -14.03 20.61 11.97
CA GLY A 469 -14.83 21.06 10.83
C GLY A 469 -15.63 22.31 11.13
N CYS A 470 -16.32 22.35 12.28
CA CYS A 470 -17.03 23.56 12.72
C CYS A 470 -16.07 24.76 12.86
N MET A 471 -14.85 24.54 13.36
CA MET A 471 -13.84 25.59 13.45
C MET A 471 -13.34 26.04 12.08
N MET A 472 -12.97 25.10 11.21
CA MET A 472 -12.40 25.39 9.87
C MET A 472 -13.40 26.05 8.94
N LEU A 473 -14.68 25.66 9.00
CA LEU A 473 -15.74 26.23 8.15
C LEU A 473 -16.32 27.55 8.69
N GLY A 474 -15.80 28.07 9.81
CA GLY A 474 -16.25 29.33 10.40
C GLY A 474 -17.55 29.26 11.21
N LEU A 475 -18.07 28.06 11.50
CA LEU A 475 -19.27 27.87 12.33
C LEU A 475 -18.97 28.12 13.82
N GLY A 476 -17.77 27.77 14.28
CA GLY A 476 -17.31 27.91 15.67
C GLY A 476 -17.80 26.81 16.61
N ARG A 477 -17.10 26.63 17.75
CA ARG A 477 -17.40 25.55 18.73
C ARG A 477 -18.81 25.61 19.31
N LYS A 478 -19.37 26.81 19.46
CA LYS A 478 -20.74 27.00 19.98
C LYS A 478 -21.83 26.50 19.03
N SER A 479 -21.46 26.13 17.81
CA SER A 479 -22.34 25.56 16.80
C SER A 479 -22.32 24.03 16.79
N LEU A 480 -21.50 23.41 17.66
CA LEU A 480 -21.44 21.95 17.82
C LEU A 480 -22.08 21.53 19.14
N VAL A 481 -23.03 20.61 19.06
CA VAL A 481 -23.70 20.00 20.21
C VAL A 481 -23.29 18.52 20.28
N PHE A 482 -22.65 18.14 21.38
CA PHE A 482 -22.40 16.74 21.73
C PHE A 482 -23.65 16.16 22.39
N VAL A 483 -24.27 15.21 21.70
CA VAL A 483 -25.47 14.49 22.15
C VAL A 483 -25.05 13.37 23.08
N LYS A 484 -25.79 13.23 24.19
CA LYS A 484 -25.52 12.21 25.20
C LYS A 484 -25.58 10.80 24.62
N CYS A 485 -24.66 9.96 25.08
CA CYS A 485 -24.61 8.55 24.76
C CYS A 485 -25.06 7.68 25.93
N ASP A 486 -25.46 6.45 25.61
CA ASP A 486 -25.68 5.41 26.60
C ASP A 486 -24.33 5.00 27.24
N PRO A 487 -24.23 4.92 28.57
CA PRO A 487 -22.96 4.73 29.27
C PRO A 487 -22.36 3.31 29.11
N GLU A 488 -23.15 2.33 28.68
CA GLU A 488 -22.69 0.95 28.51
C GLU A 488 -22.42 0.62 27.04
N THR A 489 -23.36 0.94 26.15
CA THR A 489 -23.25 0.67 24.71
C THR A 489 -22.49 1.75 23.95
N CYS A 490 -22.30 2.93 24.56
CA CYS A 490 -21.67 4.12 23.98
C CYS A 490 -22.38 4.71 22.75
N GLN A 491 -23.61 4.27 22.45
CA GLN A 491 -24.41 4.76 21.32
C GLN A 491 -25.08 6.09 21.65
N MET A 492 -25.20 7.00 20.68
CA MET A 492 -26.03 8.21 20.81
C MET A 492 -27.49 7.83 21.11
N ILE A 493 -28.08 8.51 22.09
CA ILE A 493 -29.48 8.30 22.48
C ILE A 493 -30.38 9.16 21.56
N PRO A 494 -31.25 8.59 20.70
CA PRO A 494 -32.07 9.35 19.75
C PRO A 494 -32.98 10.40 20.42
N GLU A 495 -33.54 10.10 21.59
CA GLU A 495 -34.40 11.02 22.33
C GLU A 495 -33.64 12.27 22.79
N GLU A 496 -32.37 12.13 23.17
CA GLU A 496 -31.53 13.26 23.56
C GLU A 496 -31.11 14.09 22.35
N LEU A 497 -30.94 13.48 21.16
CA LEU A 497 -30.76 14.24 19.91
C LEU A 497 -31.99 15.11 19.63
N GLU A 498 -33.19 14.51 19.63
CA GLU A 498 -34.41 15.25 19.32
C GLU A 498 -34.65 16.39 20.31
N LYS A 499 -34.36 16.17 21.60
CA LYS A 499 -34.42 17.19 22.64
C LYS A 499 -33.40 18.32 22.42
N ALA A 500 -32.16 17.99 22.05
CA ALA A 500 -31.12 18.97 21.74
C ALA A 500 -31.49 19.84 20.53
N ILE A 501 -32.03 19.24 19.48
CA ILE A 501 -32.52 19.96 18.29
C ILE A 501 -33.63 20.94 18.68
N LYS A 502 -34.64 20.50 19.44
CA LYS A 502 -35.73 21.37 19.91
C LYS A 502 -35.22 22.53 20.75
N ALA A 503 -34.25 22.30 21.63
CA ALA A 503 -33.65 23.34 22.45
C ALA A 503 -32.96 24.42 21.61
N GLU A 504 -32.21 24.04 20.57
CA GLU A 504 -31.54 25.00 19.70
C GLU A 504 -32.49 25.79 18.80
N ILE A 505 -33.58 25.16 18.34
CA ILE A 505 -34.66 25.87 17.65
C ILE A 505 -35.29 26.93 18.57
N LEU A 506 -35.53 26.60 19.84
CA LEU A 506 -36.06 27.54 20.84
C LEU A 506 -35.07 28.68 21.14
N ASN A 507 -33.76 28.42 21.08
CA ASN A 507 -32.71 29.43 21.20
C ASN A 507 -32.58 30.33 19.94
N GLY A 508 -33.41 30.11 18.93
CA GLY A 508 -33.40 30.88 17.68
C GLY A 508 -32.29 30.48 16.72
N ASN A 509 -31.67 29.32 16.91
CA ASN A 509 -30.64 28.75 16.02
C ASN A 509 -31.27 27.79 14.99
N THR A 510 -30.50 27.40 13.98
CA THR A 510 -30.94 26.55 12.87
C THR A 510 -30.19 25.22 12.86
N PRO A 511 -30.82 24.12 13.28
CA PRO A 511 -30.32 22.77 13.03
C PRO A 511 -30.14 22.54 11.53
N PHE A 512 -29.01 21.96 11.13
CA PHE A 512 -28.80 21.59 9.72
C PHE A 512 -27.99 20.32 9.50
N PHE A 513 -27.28 19.80 10.51
CA PHE A 513 -26.41 18.64 10.33
C PHE A 513 -26.47 17.71 11.54
N VAL A 514 -26.68 16.43 11.29
CA VAL A 514 -26.59 15.34 12.27
C VAL A 514 -25.49 14.38 11.82
N ASN A 515 -24.51 14.16 12.69
CA ASN A 515 -23.46 13.17 12.51
C ASN A 515 -23.78 11.92 13.35
N ALA A 516 -24.15 10.84 12.67
CA ALA A 516 -24.22 9.50 13.24
C ALA A 516 -22.84 8.84 13.18
N THR A 517 -22.34 8.30 14.28
CA THR A 517 -21.05 7.60 14.32
C THR A 517 -21.25 6.10 14.16
N ALA A 518 -20.66 5.53 13.13
CA ALA A 518 -20.66 4.08 12.91
C ALA A 518 -19.26 3.52 13.16
N GLY A 519 -19.08 2.94 14.34
CA GLY A 519 -17.78 2.47 14.84
C GLY A 519 -16.99 3.61 15.49
N SER A 520 -17.37 4.00 16.70
CA SER A 520 -16.69 5.04 17.48
C SER A 520 -15.21 4.68 17.72
N THR A 521 -14.36 5.71 17.83
CA THR A 521 -12.89 5.51 17.85
C THR A 521 -12.42 4.70 19.07
N VAL A 522 -13.14 4.81 20.18
CA VAL A 522 -12.75 4.17 21.46
C VAL A 522 -13.46 2.84 21.64
N ALA A 523 -14.79 2.85 21.78
CA ALA A 523 -15.58 1.65 22.07
C ALA A 523 -15.99 0.84 20.82
N GLY A 524 -15.82 1.39 19.61
CA GLY A 524 -16.36 0.76 18.40
C GLY A 524 -17.89 0.83 18.33
N ALA A 525 -18.53 1.76 19.03
CA ALA A 525 -19.99 1.85 19.12
C ALA A 525 -20.63 2.30 17.80
N PHE A 526 -21.85 1.84 17.53
CA PHE A 526 -22.67 2.21 16.38
C PHE A 526 -23.91 2.95 16.85
N ASP A 527 -24.07 4.19 16.40
CA ASP A 527 -25.32 4.93 16.60
C ASP A 527 -26.45 4.31 15.76
N ASP A 528 -27.70 4.36 16.25
CA ASP A 528 -28.88 3.88 15.52
C ASP A 528 -29.21 4.78 14.33
N CYS A 529 -28.54 4.53 13.20
CA CYS A 529 -28.66 5.33 11.99
C CYS A 529 -30.11 5.39 11.48
N ASN A 530 -30.92 4.36 11.71
CA ASN A 530 -32.32 4.35 11.30
C ASN A 530 -33.16 5.37 12.12
N ALA A 531 -33.05 5.34 13.45
CA ALA A 531 -33.74 6.30 14.31
C ALA A 531 -33.24 7.73 14.08
N LEU A 532 -31.93 7.92 13.89
CA LEU A 532 -31.35 9.23 13.62
C LEU A 532 -31.79 9.79 12.26
N ALA A 533 -31.99 8.95 11.24
CA ALA A 533 -32.52 9.36 9.93
C ALA A 533 -33.94 9.92 10.05
N GLU A 534 -34.82 9.27 10.81
CA GLU A 534 -36.20 9.74 11.03
C GLU A 534 -36.24 11.09 11.78
N ILE A 535 -35.29 11.33 12.68
CA ILE A 535 -35.13 12.62 13.34
C ILE A 535 -34.59 13.66 12.35
N ALA A 536 -33.52 13.35 11.62
CA ALA A 536 -32.89 14.26 10.67
C ALA A 536 -33.90 14.73 9.61
N GLU A 537 -34.70 13.82 9.06
CA GLU A 537 -35.75 14.13 8.08
C GLU A 537 -36.82 15.07 8.67
N ARG A 538 -37.32 14.78 9.88
CA ARG A 538 -38.33 15.62 10.57
C ARG A 538 -37.88 17.07 10.76
N TYR A 539 -36.60 17.27 11.05
CA TYR A 539 -36.03 18.61 11.30
C TYR A 539 -35.27 19.19 10.11
N ARG A 540 -35.28 18.50 8.95
CA ARG A 540 -34.58 18.90 7.72
C ARG A 540 -33.08 19.11 7.92
N CYS A 541 -32.46 18.25 8.71
CA CYS A 541 -31.01 18.18 8.84
C CYS A 541 -30.44 17.21 7.81
N TRP A 542 -29.25 17.52 7.29
CA TRP A 542 -28.42 16.57 6.59
C TRP A 542 -27.96 15.48 7.56
N LEU A 543 -28.19 14.21 7.22
CA LEU A 543 -27.64 13.08 7.94
C LEU A 543 -26.31 12.63 7.32
N HIS A 544 -25.22 12.80 8.07
CA HIS A 544 -23.93 12.20 7.75
C HIS A 544 -23.68 10.99 8.65
N VAL A 545 -23.21 9.90 8.06
CA VAL A 545 -22.67 8.75 8.79
C VAL A 545 -21.14 8.82 8.77
N ASP A 546 -20.52 9.07 9.92
CA ASP A 546 -19.08 8.86 10.11
C ASP A 546 -18.81 7.36 10.21
N GLY A 547 -18.75 6.71 9.06
CA GLY A 547 -18.49 5.29 8.88
C GLY A 547 -17.00 4.98 8.67
N ALA A 548 -16.10 5.90 9.04
CA ALA A 548 -14.67 5.75 8.81
C ALA A 548 -14.14 4.39 9.31
N LEU A 549 -14.67 3.88 10.42
CA LEU A 549 -14.42 2.51 10.89
C LEU A 549 -15.53 1.55 10.41
N GLY A 550 -16.78 1.88 10.74
CA GLY A 550 -17.91 0.96 10.69
C GLY A 550 -18.53 0.73 9.31
N ALA A 551 -18.32 1.60 8.32
CA ALA A 551 -18.87 1.39 6.97
C ALA A 551 -18.35 0.10 6.32
N SER A 552 -17.16 -0.37 6.72
CA SER A 552 -16.64 -1.66 6.25
C SER A 552 -17.55 -2.84 6.60
N PHE A 553 -18.38 -2.72 7.66
CA PHE A 553 -19.32 -3.76 8.03
C PHE A 553 -20.45 -3.97 6.99
N LEU A 554 -20.65 -3.02 6.07
CA LEU A 554 -21.57 -3.18 4.94
C LEU A 554 -21.17 -4.34 4.02
N LEU A 555 -19.91 -4.75 4.02
CA LEU A 555 -19.41 -5.86 3.20
C LEU A 555 -19.95 -7.22 3.65
N ALA A 556 -20.33 -7.34 4.93
CA ALA A 556 -20.88 -8.57 5.51
C ALA A 556 -22.41 -8.50 5.68
N ARG A 557 -23.07 -7.59 4.96
CA ARG A 557 -24.54 -7.44 4.96
C ARG A 557 -25.23 -8.72 4.48
N GLY A 558 -26.40 -9.02 5.03
CA GLY A 558 -27.14 -10.27 4.87
C GLY A 558 -26.93 -11.27 6.01
N GLU A 559 -26.10 -10.92 7.00
CA GLU A 559 -25.78 -11.73 8.17
C GLU A 559 -25.92 -10.87 9.44
N ASP A 560 -26.58 -11.39 10.48
CA ASP A 560 -26.53 -10.79 11.81
C ASP A 560 -25.19 -11.12 12.49
N PRO A 561 -24.59 -10.18 13.24
CA PRO A 561 -25.16 -8.90 13.67
C PRO A 561 -24.86 -7.71 12.72
N TYR A 562 -24.22 -7.95 11.57
CA TYR A 562 -23.78 -6.88 10.66
C TYR A 562 -24.95 -6.10 10.05
N ASP A 563 -26.05 -6.79 9.74
CA ASP A 563 -27.31 -6.15 9.33
C ASP A 563 -27.87 -5.23 10.42
N SER A 564 -27.84 -5.68 11.67
CA SER A 564 -28.28 -4.89 12.81
C SER A 564 -27.37 -3.66 13.03
N LEU A 565 -26.06 -3.80 12.86
CA LEU A 565 -25.08 -2.70 13.01
C LEU A 565 -25.18 -1.65 11.89
N THR A 566 -25.45 -2.08 10.65
CA THR A 566 -25.42 -1.19 9.46
C THR A 566 -26.78 -0.68 9.01
N ARG A 567 -27.86 -1.08 9.70
CA ARG A 567 -29.22 -0.66 9.39
C ARG A 567 -29.37 0.86 9.39
N GLY A 568 -29.99 1.41 8.34
CA GLY A 568 -30.26 2.83 8.22
C GLY A 568 -29.12 3.64 7.60
N MET A 569 -27.93 3.07 7.38
CA MET A 569 -26.84 3.77 6.68
C MET A 569 -27.23 4.15 5.25
N GLU A 570 -28.04 3.32 4.59
CA GLU A 570 -28.58 3.62 3.25
C GLU A 570 -29.45 4.88 3.19
N LYS A 571 -29.97 5.34 4.34
CA LYS A 571 -30.81 6.54 4.45
C LYS A 571 -30.00 7.83 4.60
N ALA A 572 -28.69 7.73 4.85
CA ALA A 572 -27.84 8.90 5.01
C ALA A 572 -27.74 9.73 3.72
N ASP A 573 -27.46 11.02 3.87
CA ASP A 573 -27.16 11.91 2.76
C ASP A 573 -25.68 11.82 2.35
N SER A 574 -24.80 11.50 3.30
CA SER A 574 -23.40 11.15 3.02
C SER A 574 -22.80 10.19 4.03
N ILE A 575 -21.77 9.46 3.62
CA ILE A 575 -21.00 8.55 4.47
C ILE A 575 -19.50 8.67 4.20
N SER A 576 -18.71 8.66 5.27
CA SER A 576 -17.26 8.48 5.17
C SER A 576 -16.90 7.01 5.37
N TRP A 577 -15.95 6.49 4.58
CA TRP A 577 -15.51 5.09 4.65
C TRP A 577 -14.00 4.99 4.45
N ASN A 578 -13.25 4.55 5.47
CA ASN A 578 -11.80 4.34 5.33
C ASN A 578 -11.46 2.90 4.99
N LEU A 579 -10.86 2.73 3.82
CA LEU A 579 -10.32 1.45 3.37
C LEU A 579 -8.99 1.14 4.08
N HIS A 580 -8.28 2.17 4.57
CA HIS A 580 -7.00 2.00 5.28
C HIS A 580 -7.11 1.59 6.75
N LYS A 581 -8.33 1.37 7.26
CA LYS A 581 -8.57 0.86 8.61
C LYS A 581 -8.77 -0.65 8.57
N LEU A 582 -10.01 -1.13 8.55
CA LEU A 582 -10.35 -2.57 8.63
C LEU A 582 -9.87 -3.37 7.41
N LEU A 583 -9.78 -2.75 6.24
CA LEU A 583 -9.55 -3.49 4.99
C LEU A 583 -8.07 -3.64 4.61
N GLY A 584 -7.16 -3.16 5.46
CA GLY A 584 -5.72 -3.37 5.28
C GLY A 584 -5.09 -2.60 4.12
N VAL A 585 -5.73 -1.54 3.61
CA VAL A 585 -5.12 -0.66 2.59
C VAL A 585 -4.09 0.27 3.27
N PRO A 586 -2.92 0.57 2.67
CA PRO A 586 -1.97 1.53 3.22
C PRO A 586 -2.57 2.94 3.41
N LEU A 587 -2.12 3.63 4.46
CA LEU A 587 -2.47 5.03 4.70
C LEU A 587 -1.97 5.93 3.55
N GLN A 588 -2.74 6.92 3.08
CA GLN A 588 -4.16 7.18 3.33
C GLN A 588 -5.03 6.53 2.25
N CYS A 589 -6.31 6.31 2.54
CA CYS A 589 -7.32 5.80 1.61
C CYS A 589 -8.71 5.91 2.25
N SER A 590 -9.43 6.99 1.95
CA SER A 590 -10.73 7.31 2.56
C SER A 590 -11.68 7.82 1.50
N ALA A 591 -12.87 7.25 1.40
CA ALA A 591 -13.91 7.71 0.51
C ALA A 591 -14.94 8.56 1.27
N LEU A 592 -15.37 9.65 0.64
CA LEU A 592 -16.65 10.29 0.92
C LEU A 592 -17.62 9.89 -0.19
N LEU A 593 -18.76 9.34 0.19
CA LEU A 593 -19.88 9.09 -0.71
C LEU A 593 -21.04 10.00 -0.30
N CYS A 594 -21.69 10.60 -1.28
CA CYS A 594 -22.87 11.44 -1.12
C CYS A 594 -23.99 10.85 -1.96
N ARG A 595 -25.19 10.74 -1.38
CA ARG A 595 -26.36 10.22 -2.09
C ARG A 595 -26.85 11.16 -3.19
N HIS A 596 -26.44 12.43 -3.14
CA HIS A 596 -26.92 13.50 -4.02
C HIS A 596 -25.92 13.77 -5.15
N PRO A 597 -26.26 13.53 -6.42
CA PRO A 597 -25.34 13.73 -7.54
C PRO A 597 -24.96 15.21 -7.73
N GLY A 598 -23.71 15.46 -8.09
CA GLY A 598 -23.18 16.79 -8.36
C GLY A 598 -22.98 17.68 -7.12
N CYS A 599 -23.24 17.17 -5.92
CA CYS A 599 -23.16 17.97 -4.69
C CYS A 599 -21.73 18.38 -4.34
N LEU A 600 -20.73 17.57 -4.70
CA LEU A 600 -19.33 17.91 -4.49
C LEU A 600 -18.91 19.07 -5.39
N LYS A 601 -19.34 19.04 -6.66
CA LYS A 601 -19.10 20.15 -7.59
C LYS A 601 -19.78 21.43 -7.10
N ALA A 602 -21.06 21.36 -6.76
CA ALA A 602 -21.80 22.52 -6.26
C ALA A 602 -21.17 23.16 -5.00
N ALA A 603 -20.49 22.35 -4.17
CA ALA A 603 -19.79 22.82 -2.98
C ALA A 603 -18.41 23.44 -3.22
N HIS A 604 -17.78 23.20 -4.38
CA HIS A 604 -16.39 23.63 -4.62
C HIS A 604 -16.16 24.32 -5.97
N GLU A 605 -17.21 24.52 -6.78
CA GLU A 605 -17.09 25.18 -8.08
C GLU A 605 -16.61 26.63 -7.92
N GLU A 606 -15.61 27.01 -8.72
CA GLU A 606 -15.00 28.33 -8.73
C GLU A 606 -15.62 29.20 -9.84
N GLN A 607 -16.02 30.44 -9.52
CA GLN A 607 -16.59 31.38 -10.51
C GLN A 607 -15.65 31.68 -11.70
N HIS A 608 -14.33 31.63 -11.50
CA HIS A 608 -13.32 31.99 -12.52
C HIS A 608 -12.53 30.79 -13.07
N GLY A 609 -12.81 29.56 -12.61
CA GLY A 609 -12.05 28.37 -13.02
C GLY A 609 -12.32 27.91 -14.45
N SER A 610 -13.49 28.21 -15.00
CA SER A 610 -13.98 27.65 -16.27
C SER A 610 -13.11 28.00 -17.50
N GLU A 611 -12.28 29.04 -17.45
CA GLU A 611 -11.39 29.42 -18.54
C GLU A 611 -10.06 28.65 -18.55
N ALA A 612 -9.64 28.05 -17.44
CA ALA A 612 -8.35 27.33 -17.34
C ALA A 612 -8.38 25.94 -17.99
N PHE A 613 -9.56 25.30 -18.05
CA PHE A 613 -9.74 23.96 -18.60
C PHE A 613 -10.90 23.95 -19.62
N PRO A 614 -10.64 24.29 -20.90
CA PRO A 614 -11.69 24.49 -21.91
C PRO A 614 -12.37 23.19 -22.38
N CYS A 615 -11.86 22.01 -22.00
CA CYS A 615 -12.33 20.71 -22.49
C CYS A 615 -12.33 19.64 -21.37
N LEU A 616 -13.14 19.85 -20.32
CA LEU A 616 -13.24 18.88 -19.22
C LEU A 616 -13.99 17.61 -19.62
N SER A 617 -13.47 16.47 -19.17
CA SER A 617 -14.13 15.17 -19.19
C SER A 617 -15.17 15.09 -18.05
N PRO A 618 -16.25 14.32 -18.20
CA PRO A 618 -17.19 14.04 -17.11
C PRO A 618 -16.58 13.39 -15.85
N LEU A 619 -15.41 12.77 -16.00
CA LEU A 619 -14.65 12.18 -14.89
C LEU A 619 -13.70 13.15 -14.20
N ASP A 620 -13.56 14.38 -14.70
CA ASP A 620 -12.69 15.38 -14.09
C ASP A 620 -13.23 15.78 -12.72
N THR A 621 -12.33 15.85 -11.73
CA THR A 621 -12.69 16.13 -10.34
C THR A 621 -12.11 17.45 -9.82
N VAL A 622 -11.52 18.25 -10.71
CA VAL A 622 -10.86 19.53 -10.39
C VAL A 622 -11.74 20.50 -9.60
N TYR A 623 -13.05 20.52 -9.86
CA TYR A 623 -14.02 21.39 -9.15
C TYR A 623 -14.86 20.67 -8.11
N CYS A 624 -14.50 19.43 -7.75
CA CYS A 624 -15.26 18.63 -6.79
C CYS A 624 -14.61 18.59 -5.40
N SER A 625 -13.50 19.30 -5.19
CA SER A 625 -12.74 19.32 -3.95
C SER A 625 -12.11 20.68 -3.71
N SER A 626 -11.83 21.02 -2.46
CA SER A 626 -10.99 22.16 -2.09
C SER A 626 -9.49 21.95 -2.39
N MET A 627 -9.11 20.79 -2.95
CA MET A 627 -7.71 20.44 -3.25
C MET A 627 -7.43 20.57 -4.75
N SER A 628 -6.31 21.22 -5.09
CA SER A 628 -5.79 21.24 -6.47
C SER A 628 -4.99 19.97 -6.80
N GLY A 629 -4.00 19.64 -5.96
CA GLY A 629 -3.23 18.40 -6.07
C GLY A 629 -3.84 17.27 -5.24
N ARG A 630 -4.12 16.13 -5.86
CA ARG A 630 -4.69 14.96 -5.18
C ARG A 630 -4.04 13.66 -5.62
N LYS A 631 -3.68 12.83 -4.65
CA LYS A 631 -3.00 11.55 -4.83
C LYS A 631 -3.96 10.47 -5.35
N ALA A 632 -3.45 9.57 -6.19
CA ALA A 632 -4.18 8.42 -6.72
C ALA A 632 -4.33 7.27 -5.70
N ASP A 633 -5.02 7.52 -4.58
CA ASP A 633 -5.20 6.52 -3.51
C ASP A 633 -6.09 5.32 -3.90
N ALA A 634 -6.84 5.43 -5.00
CA ALA A 634 -7.75 4.39 -5.45
C ALA A 634 -7.04 3.12 -5.94
N PHE A 635 -5.83 3.23 -6.52
CA PHE A 635 -5.15 2.08 -7.14
C PHE A 635 -4.83 0.96 -6.14
N LYS A 636 -4.23 1.30 -5.00
CA LYS A 636 -3.90 0.36 -3.92
C LYS A 636 -5.13 -0.33 -3.33
N ALA A 637 -6.26 0.38 -3.24
CA ALA A 637 -7.53 -0.21 -2.80
C ALA A 637 -8.14 -1.10 -3.88
N TRP A 638 -8.18 -0.62 -5.13
CA TRP A 638 -8.75 -1.34 -6.27
C TRP A 638 -8.05 -2.67 -6.51
N ILE A 639 -6.71 -2.69 -6.53
CA ILE A 639 -5.95 -3.91 -6.80
C ILE A 639 -6.10 -4.94 -5.67
N LEU A 640 -6.14 -4.49 -4.42
CA LEU A 640 -6.40 -5.35 -3.28
C LEU A 640 -7.81 -5.93 -3.34
N TRP A 641 -8.81 -5.11 -3.64
CA TRP A 641 -10.20 -5.56 -3.79
C TRP A 641 -10.37 -6.53 -4.96
N LYS A 642 -9.65 -6.32 -6.08
CA LYS A 642 -9.63 -7.28 -7.18
C LYS A 642 -8.99 -8.62 -6.80
N LYS A 643 -7.92 -8.62 -5.99
CA LYS A 643 -7.30 -9.85 -5.47
C LYS A 643 -8.23 -10.60 -4.52
N MET A 644 -8.86 -9.89 -3.58
CA MET A 644 -9.63 -10.49 -2.49
C MET A 644 -11.07 -10.83 -2.89
N GLY A 645 -11.65 -10.05 -3.81
CA GLY A 645 -13.09 -10.03 -4.06
C GLY A 645 -13.90 -9.58 -2.85
N ASP A 646 -15.22 -9.48 -3.02
CA ASP A 646 -16.14 -9.06 -1.95
C ASP A 646 -16.13 -10.05 -0.79
N CYS A 647 -16.05 -11.36 -1.10
CA CYS A 647 -15.97 -12.41 -0.09
C CYS A 647 -14.72 -12.28 0.78
N GLY A 648 -13.55 -12.02 0.18
CA GLY A 648 -12.30 -11.83 0.94
C GLY A 648 -12.33 -10.56 1.78
N MET A 649 -12.89 -9.47 1.24
CA MET A 649 -13.06 -8.22 1.98
C MET A 649 -14.04 -8.37 3.16
N ALA A 650 -15.17 -9.03 2.95
CA ALA A 650 -16.14 -9.36 3.99
C ALA A 650 -15.56 -10.29 5.06
N ASN A 651 -14.75 -11.28 4.68
CA ASN A 651 -14.10 -12.18 5.64
C ASN A 651 -13.16 -11.43 6.61
N ARG A 652 -12.47 -10.37 6.17
CA ARG A 652 -11.69 -9.52 7.10
C ARG A 652 -12.58 -8.91 8.18
N VAL A 653 -13.75 -8.41 7.81
CA VAL A 653 -14.72 -7.84 8.75
C VAL A 653 -15.24 -8.89 9.73
N ARG A 654 -15.60 -10.09 9.23
CA ARG A 654 -16.07 -11.19 10.07
C ARG A 654 -15.03 -11.58 11.12
N LEU A 655 -13.76 -11.70 10.71
CA LEU A 655 -12.66 -12.01 11.63
C LEU A 655 -12.49 -10.93 12.70
N VAL A 656 -12.54 -9.65 12.33
CA VAL A 656 -12.46 -8.52 13.29
C VAL A 656 -13.56 -8.63 14.35
N TYR A 657 -14.80 -8.92 13.94
CA TYR A 657 -15.91 -9.09 14.86
C TYR A 657 -15.73 -10.31 15.77
N THR A 658 -15.40 -11.47 15.19
CA THR A 658 -15.13 -12.71 15.94
C THR A 658 -14.01 -12.52 16.97
N HIS A 659 -12.87 -11.96 16.57
CA HIS A 659 -11.75 -11.70 17.48
C HIS A 659 -12.16 -10.76 18.61
N THR A 660 -13.00 -9.76 18.34
CA THR A 660 -13.48 -8.85 19.38
C THR A 660 -14.32 -9.57 20.44
N GLN A 661 -15.24 -10.45 20.01
CA GLN A 661 -16.07 -11.23 20.93
C GLN A 661 -15.24 -12.25 21.71
N GLU A 662 -14.31 -12.91 21.03
CA GLU A 662 -13.41 -13.89 21.60
C GLU A 662 -12.48 -13.26 22.65
N PHE A 663 -11.83 -12.14 22.34
CA PHE A 663 -10.97 -11.43 23.29
C PHE A 663 -11.75 -11.00 24.55
N ALA A 664 -12.99 -10.56 24.39
CA ALA A 664 -13.85 -10.20 25.52
C ALA A 664 -14.24 -11.42 26.38
N ALA A 665 -14.50 -12.58 25.75
CA ALA A 665 -14.71 -13.82 26.48
C ALA A 665 -13.44 -14.25 27.26
N MET A 666 -12.26 -14.11 26.65
CA MET A 666 -10.98 -14.43 27.28
C MET A 666 -10.67 -13.51 28.47
N LEU A 667 -10.96 -12.21 28.37
CA LEU A 667 -10.83 -11.27 29.49
C LEU A 667 -11.69 -11.68 30.70
N ARG A 668 -12.91 -12.20 30.45
CA ARG A 668 -13.81 -12.68 31.52
C ARG A 668 -13.36 -13.99 32.14
N SER A 669 -12.70 -14.86 31.37
CA SER A 669 -12.27 -16.17 31.86
C SER A 669 -10.86 -16.19 32.44
N PHE A 670 -10.01 -15.19 32.16
CA PHE A 670 -8.64 -15.14 32.66
C PHE A 670 -8.58 -15.28 34.20
N PRO A 671 -7.70 -16.14 34.77
CA PRO A 671 -6.54 -16.82 34.17
C PRO A 671 -6.82 -18.17 33.52
N VAL A 672 -8.09 -18.51 33.31
CA VAL A 672 -8.50 -19.80 32.75
C VAL A 672 -8.46 -19.77 31.23
N ARG A 673 -7.65 -20.66 30.66
CA ARG A 673 -7.58 -20.94 29.22
C ARG A 673 -8.45 -22.14 28.88
N LYS A 674 -9.19 -22.09 27.77
CA LYS A 674 -9.84 -23.28 27.19
C LYS A 674 -8.97 -23.83 26.08
N GLN A 675 -8.76 -25.14 26.04
CA GLN A 675 -8.13 -25.80 24.89
C GLN A 675 -9.16 -26.03 23.78
N PHE A 676 -8.71 -25.84 22.54
CA PHE A 676 -9.47 -26.09 21.33
C PHE A 676 -8.81 -27.24 20.58
N ASP A 677 -9.55 -28.31 20.33
CA ASP A 677 -9.09 -29.40 19.47
C ASP A 677 -9.29 -29.03 17.98
N GLU A 678 -8.40 -29.53 17.10
CA GLU A 678 -8.35 -29.25 15.66
C GLU A 678 -9.64 -29.65 14.92
N ALA A 679 -10.45 -30.50 15.54
CA ALA A 679 -11.77 -30.93 15.06
C ALA A 679 -12.95 -30.06 15.56
N GLN A 680 -12.73 -28.82 16.04
CA GLN A 680 -13.74 -27.76 16.27
C GLN A 680 -15.17 -28.18 16.73
N GLN A 681 -15.32 -29.16 17.62
CA GLN A 681 -16.63 -29.47 18.26
C GLN A 681 -16.58 -29.80 19.76
N LEU A 682 -15.41 -30.03 20.36
CA LEU A 682 -15.30 -30.32 21.79
C LEU A 682 -14.34 -29.32 22.45
N TYR A 683 -14.90 -28.40 23.24
CA TYR A 683 -14.12 -27.62 24.19
C TYR A 683 -13.65 -28.55 25.30
N GLU A 684 -12.34 -28.73 25.45
CA GLU A 684 -11.76 -29.51 26.54
C GLU A 684 -11.77 -28.75 27.88
N ASP A 685 -11.33 -29.45 28.93
CA ASP A 685 -11.29 -28.94 30.30
C ASP A 685 -10.44 -27.65 30.42
N PRO A 686 -10.89 -26.69 31.26
CA PRO A 686 -10.17 -25.44 31.48
C PRO A 686 -8.79 -25.66 32.13
N ILE A 687 -7.75 -25.06 31.54
CA ILE A 687 -6.40 -24.98 32.12
C ILE A 687 -6.29 -23.71 32.95
N ILE A 688 -5.96 -23.86 34.24
CA ILE A 688 -5.57 -22.75 35.12
C ILE A 688 -4.08 -22.51 34.93
N GLU A 689 -3.69 -21.43 34.25
CA GLU A 689 -2.28 -21.10 34.06
C GLU A 689 -1.72 -20.35 35.28
N LYS A 690 -0.82 -21.01 36.03
CA LYS A 690 -0.03 -20.40 37.11
C LYS A 690 1.41 -20.14 36.64
N GLY A 691 1.91 -18.93 36.87
CA GLY A 691 3.31 -18.56 36.73
C GLY A 691 4.19 -19.10 37.87
N PRO A 692 5.53 -19.20 37.66
CA PRO A 692 6.47 -19.81 38.64
C PRO A 692 6.53 -19.10 39.99
N SER A 693 6.04 -17.86 40.07
CA SER A 693 6.06 -16.99 41.25
C SER A 693 4.66 -16.50 41.64
N ASP A 694 3.61 -17.11 41.08
CA ASP A 694 2.24 -16.67 41.33
C ASP A 694 1.84 -16.95 42.78
N VAL A 695 1.53 -15.88 43.51
CA VAL A 695 0.79 -16.01 44.77
C VAL A 695 -0.59 -16.57 44.42
N ASP A 696 -1.09 -17.55 45.17
CA ASP A 696 -2.42 -18.11 44.93
C ASP A 696 -3.48 -16.98 44.89
N GLY A 697 -4.28 -16.94 43.82
CA GLY A 697 -5.27 -15.90 43.56
C GLY A 697 -4.72 -14.58 43.00
N ALA A 698 -3.41 -14.45 42.76
CA ALA A 698 -2.81 -13.23 42.23
C ALA A 698 -3.30 -12.84 40.83
N ASN A 699 -3.89 -13.75 40.07
CA ASN A 699 -4.44 -13.48 38.73
C ASN A 699 -5.97 -13.40 38.71
N ASP A 700 -6.64 -13.76 39.80
CA ASP A 700 -8.10 -13.79 39.85
C ASP A 700 -8.68 -12.37 39.77
N ASN A 701 -9.65 -12.17 38.88
CA ASN A 701 -10.25 -10.86 38.61
C ASN A 701 -9.19 -9.79 38.24
N ALA A 702 -8.12 -10.18 37.54
CA ALA A 702 -7.13 -9.22 37.06
C ALA A 702 -7.68 -8.33 35.93
N PHE A 703 -8.63 -8.82 35.14
CA PHE A 703 -9.17 -8.15 33.97
C PHE A 703 -10.67 -7.87 34.12
N HIS A 704 -11.09 -6.69 33.68
CA HIS A 704 -12.50 -6.27 33.67
C HIS A 704 -12.82 -5.51 32.39
N LEU A 705 -13.93 -5.82 31.74
CA LEU A 705 -14.40 -5.05 30.58
C LEU A 705 -14.79 -3.63 31.01
N ALA A 706 -14.37 -2.64 30.20
CA ALA A 706 -14.79 -1.27 30.36
C ALA A 706 -16.15 -1.03 29.70
N PHE A 707 -16.39 -1.64 28.55
CA PHE A 707 -17.66 -1.62 27.84
C PHE A 707 -17.96 -3.01 27.29
N GLU A 708 -19.24 -3.31 27.09
CA GLU A 708 -19.61 -4.46 26.28
C GLU A 708 -19.22 -4.19 24.81
N PRO A 709 -18.42 -5.06 24.18
CA PRO A 709 -17.92 -4.80 22.84
C PRO A 709 -19.02 -4.96 21.80
N THR A 710 -19.19 -3.94 20.97
CA THR A 710 -20.22 -3.90 19.93
C THR A 710 -19.70 -4.21 18.53
N SER A 711 -18.40 -4.00 18.27
CA SER A 711 -17.84 -4.24 16.92
C SER A 711 -16.36 -4.64 16.89
N ALA A 712 -15.43 -3.68 16.70
CA ALA A 712 -14.03 -3.89 16.35
C ALA A 712 -13.04 -3.55 17.48
N CYS A 713 -13.54 -3.11 18.63
CA CYS A 713 -12.74 -2.66 19.77
C CYS A 713 -13.14 -3.41 21.04
N THR A 714 -12.12 -3.87 21.79
CA THR A 714 -12.30 -4.38 23.15
C THR A 714 -11.64 -3.41 24.14
N CYS A 715 -12.40 -2.91 25.10
CA CYS A 715 -11.92 -1.98 26.12
C CYS A 715 -11.93 -2.65 27.50
N PHE A 716 -10.86 -2.51 28.27
CA PHE A 716 -10.72 -3.21 29.55
C PHE A 716 -9.79 -2.51 30.54
N TRP A 717 -9.92 -2.85 31.81
CA TRP A 717 -8.92 -2.58 32.85
C TRP A 717 -8.13 -3.83 33.16
N TRP A 718 -6.83 -3.64 33.41
CA TRP A 718 -6.05 -4.56 34.22
C TRP A 718 -5.92 -3.94 35.61
N VAL A 719 -6.31 -4.66 36.66
CA VAL A 719 -6.38 -4.15 38.03
C VAL A 719 -5.31 -4.85 38.89
N PRO A 720 -4.35 -4.08 39.45
CA PRO A 720 -3.35 -4.62 40.38
C PRO A 720 -4.00 -5.38 41.53
N TYR A 721 -3.37 -6.46 41.98
CA TYR A 721 -3.86 -7.29 43.08
C TYR A 721 -4.31 -6.47 44.30
N ASP A 722 -3.48 -5.50 44.72
CA ASP A 722 -3.74 -4.65 45.90
C ASP A 722 -4.96 -3.72 45.74
N LEU A 723 -5.45 -3.48 44.52
CA LEU A 723 -6.60 -2.61 44.24
C LEU A 723 -7.91 -3.36 44.02
N ARG A 724 -7.89 -4.69 43.79
CA ARG A 724 -9.08 -5.42 43.30
C ARG A 724 -10.27 -5.34 44.24
N GLU A 725 -10.05 -5.47 45.55
CA GLU A 725 -11.13 -5.36 46.55
C GLU A 725 -11.81 -3.98 46.49
N ARG A 726 -11.01 -2.92 46.45
CA ARG A 726 -11.52 -1.54 46.31
C ARG A 726 -12.18 -1.32 44.96
N PHE A 727 -11.63 -1.86 43.88
CA PHE A 727 -12.21 -1.76 42.55
C PHE A 727 -13.62 -2.35 42.51
N MET A 728 -13.81 -3.52 43.12
CA MET A 728 -15.12 -4.18 43.18
C MET A 728 -16.11 -3.49 44.13
N LYS A 729 -15.62 -2.86 45.21
CA LYS A 729 -16.47 -2.22 46.23
C LYS A 729 -16.82 -0.76 45.92
N GLU A 730 -15.83 0.02 45.49
CA GLU A 730 -15.92 1.47 45.26
C GLU A 730 -16.19 1.80 43.78
N GLY A 731 -15.89 0.87 42.87
CA GLY A 731 -16.00 1.06 41.43
C GLY A 731 -14.79 1.79 40.81
N PRO A 732 -14.65 1.75 39.47
CA PRO A 732 -13.49 2.31 38.77
C PRO A 732 -13.35 3.82 38.98
N HIS A 733 -14.45 4.57 39.02
CA HIS A 733 -14.41 6.03 39.11
C HIS A 733 -13.77 6.53 40.42
N ALA A 734 -14.01 5.85 41.54
CA ALA A 734 -13.36 6.15 42.81
C ALA A 734 -11.83 5.98 42.76
N LEU A 735 -11.34 5.11 41.87
CA LEU A 735 -9.93 4.78 41.67
C LEU A 735 -9.29 5.48 40.47
N SER A 736 -9.87 6.60 40.00
CA SER A 736 -9.43 7.26 38.76
C SER A 736 -7.94 7.61 38.75
N ARG A 737 -7.36 8.01 39.89
CA ARG A 737 -5.93 8.39 40.00
C ARG A 737 -5.02 7.16 40.01
N GLU A 738 -5.43 6.12 40.70
CA GLU A 738 -4.72 4.84 40.76
C GLU A 738 -4.72 4.18 39.39
N LEU A 739 -5.88 4.06 38.72
CA LEU A 739 -5.99 3.46 37.39
C LEU A 739 -5.20 4.24 36.33
N PHE A 740 -5.17 5.57 36.41
CA PHE A 740 -4.31 6.39 35.55
C PHE A 740 -2.81 6.12 35.79
N THR A 741 -2.40 5.93 37.04
CA THR A 741 -1.03 5.54 37.40
C THR A 741 -0.67 4.16 36.86
N VAL A 742 -1.59 3.20 36.97
CA VAL A 742 -1.46 1.84 36.41
C VAL A 742 -1.20 1.91 34.91
N ALA A 743 -2.07 2.61 34.18
CA ALA A 743 -1.96 2.74 32.73
C ALA A 743 -0.65 3.41 32.29
N CYS A 744 -0.23 4.49 32.95
CA CYS A 744 1.02 5.19 32.63
C CYS A 744 2.27 4.31 32.84
N ARG A 745 2.39 3.66 34.00
CA ARG A 745 3.59 2.85 34.33
C ARG A 745 3.69 1.62 33.43
N MET A 746 2.57 0.90 33.26
CA MET A 746 2.54 -0.26 32.37
C MET A 746 2.83 0.13 30.92
N ARG A 747 2.26 1.22 30.40
CA ARG A 747 2.54 1.67 29.03
C ARG A 747 4.03 1.96 28.85
N SER A 748 4.65 2.62 29.82
CA SER A 748 6.11 2.87 29.78
C SER A 748 6.91 1.56 29.76
N ALA A 749 6.53 0.57 30.57
CA ALA A 749 7.21 -0.72 30.61
C ALA A 749 7.04 -1.51 29.30
N LEU A 750 5.82 -1.55 28.74
CA LEU A 750 5.52 -2.20 27.46
C LEU A 750 6.32 -1.59 26.31
N LEU A 751 6.41 -0.25 26.24
CA LEU A 751 7.20 0.45 25.23
C LEU A 751 8.70 0.21 25.38
N SER A 752 9.21 0.18 26.62
CA SER A 752 10.63 -0.10 26.88
C SER A 752 11.01 -1.54 26.52
N GLU A 753 10.12 -2.51 26.76
CA GLU A 753 10.34 -3.90 26.37
C GLU A 753 10.14 -4.12 24.86
N GLY A 754 9.27 -3.33 24.21
CA GLY A 754 8.92 -3.49 22.79
C GLY A 754 8.04 -4.72 22.51
N SER A 755 7.46 -5.34 23.55
CA SER A 755 6.71 -6.60 23.48
C SER A 755 5.28 -6.45 22.96
N LEU A 756 4.64 -5.31 23.23
CA LEU A 756 3.26 -5.01 22.86
C LEU A 756 3.08 -3.50 22.80
N MET A 757 2.44 -2.99 21.74
CA MET A 757 2.10 -1.57 21.65
C MET A 757 0.58 -1.40 21.70
N ILE A 758 0.07 -0.94 22.84
CA ILE A 758 -1.34 -0.68 23.13
C ILE A 758 -1.49 0.70 23.76
N SER A 759 -2.62 1.36 23.50
CA SER A 759 -2.98 2.66 24.08
C SER A 759 -4.10 2.54 25.11
N PHE A 760 -4.14 3.52 26.01
CA PHE A 760 -5.22 3.68 26.97
C PHE A 760 -5.92 5.03 26.77
N TYR A 761 -7.18 5.09 27.20
CA TYR A 761 -8.09 6.21 27.01
C TYR A 761 -8.85 6.48 28.30
N SER A 762 -9.43 7.67 28.39
CA SER A 762 -10.40 8.04 29.42
C SER A 762 -11.59 8.70 28.75
N THR A 763 -12.76 8.50 29.34
CA THR A 763 -14.03 9.14 28.95
C THR A 763 -14.57 9.90 30.15
N ASP A 764 -15.63 10.68 29.97
CA ASP A 764 -16.28 11.37 31.08
C ASP A 764 -16.89 10.36 32.08
N GLU A 765 -17.32 9.19 31.59
CA GLU A 765 -17.97 8.15 32.36
C GLU A 765 -16.99 7.14 32.98
N LYS A 766 -15.87 6.85 32.29
CA LYS A 766 -14.93 5.78 32.67
C LYS A 766 -13.47 6.30 32.71
N PRO A 767 -12.74 6.08 33.83
CA PRO A 767 -11.35 6.50 33.96
C PRO A 767 -10.40 5.59 33.16
N ALA A 768 -9.12 5.95 33.10
CA ALA A 768 -8.09 5.30 32.30
C ALA A 768 -8.26 3.77 32.12
N PHE A 769 -8.60 3.34 30.89
CA PHE A 769 -8.76 1.94 30.48
C PHE A 769 -7.99 1.68 29.17
N TRP A 770 -7.62 0.43 28.93
CA TRP A 770 -6.93 -0.02 27.72
C TRP A 770 -7.92 -0.25 26.58
N ARG A 771 -7.47 -0.05 25.33
CA ARG A 771 -8.25 -0.39 24.12
C ARG A 771 -7.42 -1.26 23.19
N ILE A 772 -7.97 -2.41 22.81
CA ILE A 772 -7.47 -3.25 21.71
C ILE A 772 -8.40 -3.08 20.51
N PRO A 773 -7.92 -2.49 19.40
CA PRO A 773 -8.59 -2.53 18.12
C PRO A 773 -8.24 -3.85 17.41
N ASN A 774 -9.21 -4.75 17.26
CA ASN A 774 -9.01 -6.09 16.69
C ASN A 774 -8.98 -6.07 15.16
N ILE A 775 -8.17 -5.18 14.57
CA ILE A 775 -8.19 -4.87 13.13
C ILE A 775 -7.28 -5.78 12.31
N ASN A 776 -6.22 -6.31 12.91
CA ASN A 776 -5.31 -7.22 12.22
C ASN A 776 -5.98 -8.59 12.04
N PRO A 777 -6.27 -9.03 10.79
CA PRO A 777 -6.97 -10.28 10.54
C PRO A 777 -6.11 -11.53 10.80
N GLU A 778 -4.79 -11.38 10.98
CA GLU A 778 -3.87 -12.49 11.21
C GLU A 778 -3.66 -12.83 12.70
N ILE A 779 -4.39 -12.15 13.58
CA ILE A 779 -4.44 -12.52 14.99
C ILE A 779 -5.15 -13.86 15.13
N SER A 780 -4.60 -14.74 15.96
CA SER A 780 -5.18 -16.05 16.30
C SER A 780 -5.57 -16.06 17.77
N HIS A 781 -6.30 -17.10 18.20
CA HIS A 781 -6.59 -17.33 19.61
C HIS A 781 -5.33 -17.31 20.49
N GLU A 782 -4.26 -17.95 20.04
CA GLU A 782 -2.98 -18.01 20.75
C GLU A 782 -2.34 -16.62 20.88
N HIS A 783 -2.40 -15.81 19.82
CA HIS A 783 -1.92 -14.43 19.87
C HIS A 783 -2.72 -13.60 20.88
N MET A 784 -4.05 -13.77 20.93
CA MET A 784 -4.91 -13.10 21.91
C MET A 784 -4.56 -13.47 23.34
N TRP A 785 -4.28 -14.75 23.60
CA TRP A 785 -3.88 -15.21 24.93
C TRP A 785 -2.48 -14.70 25.31
N ALA A 786 -1.54 -14.68 24.36
CA ALA A 786 -0.22 -14.10 24.55
C ALA A 786 -0.28 -12.61 24.94
N ILE A 787 -1.20 -11.84 24.36
CA ILE A 787 -1.42 -10.44 24.75
C ILE A 787 -1.83 -10.34 26.22
N LEU A 788 -2.80 -11.14 26.67
CA LEU A 788 -3.23 -11.14 28.08
C LEU A 788 -2.09 -11.51 29.03
N LYS A 789 -1.26 -12.49 28.65
CA LYS A 789 -0.05 -12.85 29.40
C LYS A 789 0.94 -11.70 29.50
N ILE A 790 1.22 -11.02 28.39
CA ILE A 790 2.14 -9.87 28.36
C ILE A 790 1.61 -8.77 29.27
N VAL A 791 0.32 -8.41 29.15
CA VAL A 791 -0.31 -7.37 29.97
C VAL A 791 -0.26 -7.75 31.45
N ASN A 792 -0.61 -8.99 31.82
CA ASN A 792 -0.62 -9.43 33.21
C ASN A 792 0.79 -9.48 33.81
N ARG A 793 1.76 -10.04 33.07
CA ARG A 793 3.17 -10.10 33.49
C ARG A 793 3.76 -8.71 33.70
N VAL A 794 3.54 -7.79 32.76
CA VAL A 794 4.03 -6.41 32.88
C VAL A 794 3.31 -5.68 34.01
N GLY A 795 2.02 -5.94 34.19
CA GLY A 795 1.25 -5.45 35.32
C GLY A 795 1.87 -5.86 36.65
N HIS A 796 2.13 -7.15 36.86
CA HIS A 796 2.77 -7.66 38.09
C HIS A 796 4.20 -7.15 38.27
N PHE A 797 4.94 -6.98 37.18
CA PHE A 797 6.27 -6.36 37.22
C PHE A 797 6.20 -4.90 37.72
N CYS A 798 5.26 -4.11 37.21
CA CYS A 798 5.07 -2.72 37.64
C CYS A 798 4.43 -2.61 39.03
N PHE A 799 3.59 -3.57 39.41
CA PHE A 799 2.79 -3.59 40.63
C PHE A 799 2.87 -4.96 41.31
N PRO A 800 4.02 -5.30 41.93
CA PRO A 800 4.17 -6.61 42.57
C PRO A 800 3.14 -6.81 43.68
N PRO A 801 2.42 -7.96 43.70
CA PRO A 801 1.36 -8.23 44.67
C PRO A 801 1.81 -8.05 46.12
N GLY A 802 0.99 -7.38 46.94
CA GLY A 802 1.22 -7.23 48.37
C GLY A 802 2.21 -6.14 48.78
N THR A 803 2.75 -5.37 47.84
CA THR A 803 3.79 -4.38 48.17
C THR A 803 3.23 -3.01 48.58
N LYS A 804 2.07 -2.57 48.06
CA LYS A 804 1.43 -1.24 48.26
C LYS A 804 2.34 0.00 48.18
N LYS A 805 3.63 -0.14 47.85
CA LYS A 805 4.63 0.95 47.87
C LYS A 805 4.31 2.04 46.84
N TRP A 806 3.70 1.65 45.72
CA TRP A 806 3.40 2.53 44.60
C TRP A 806 2.25 3.52 44.87
N GLU A 807 1.38 3.26 45.85
CA GLU A 807 0.25 4.14 46.20
C GLU A 807 0.70 5.53 46.72
N LYS A 808 1.97 5.66 47.13
CA LYS A 808 2.55 6.93 47.58
C LYS A 808 3.03 7.83 46.43
N ASP A 809 3.24 7.25 45.26
CA ASP A 809 3.83 7.89 44.07
C ASP A 809 2.85 7.89 42.88
N LEU A 810 1.63 8.38 43.12
CA LEU A 810 0.58 8.44 42.11
C LEU A 810 0.90 9.46 41.01
N CYS A 811 0.75 9.05 39.76
CA CYS A 811 0.80 9.93 38.61
C CYS A 811 -0.41 10.88 38.63
N ARG A 812 -0.21 12.16 38.30
CA ARG A 812 -1.33 13.09 38.06
C ARG A 812 -1.66 13.14 36.57
N PRO A 813 -2.95 13.19 36.19
CA PRO A 813 -3.35 13.54 34.83
C PRO A 813 -2.68 14.85 34.40
N GLY A 814 -1.99 14.84 33.26
CA GLY A 814 -1.22 15.98 32.75
C GLY A 814 0.26 16.04 33.19
N GLU A 815 0.70 15.30 34.22
CA GLU A 815 2.12 15.24 34.61
C GLU A 815 2.92 14.17 33.85
N CYS A 816 2.23 13.17 33.29
CA CYS A 816 2.81 12.07 32.50
C CYS A 816 2.86 12.35 30.98
N ALA A 817 2.56 13.57 30.54
CA ALA A 817 3.04 14.00 29.23
C ALA A 817 4.57 13.99 29.30
N VAL A 818 5.23 13.29 28.37
CA VAL A 818 6.70 13.22 28.25
C VAL A 818 7.27 14.59 28.58
N ARG A 819 7.93 14.73 29.74
CA ARG A 819 8.54 16.00 30.13
C ARG A 819 9.68 16.27 29.15
N SER A 820 9.40 17.04 28.10
CA SER A 820 10.44 17.79 27.40
C SER A 820 10.87 18.95 28.31
N ARG A 821 11.61 18.67 29.39
CA ARG A 821 12.23 19.75 30.18
C ARG A 821 13.65 19.98 29.72
N LEU A 822 13.77 20.84 28.72
CA LEU A 822 14.90 21.77 28.61
C LEU A 822 14.75 22.82 29.71
N SER A 823 15.57 22.69 30.75
CA SER A 823 16.15 23.82 31.49
C SER A 823 17.14 23.25 32.52
N SER A 824 18.43 23.33 32.20
CA SER A 824 19.53 23.22 33.17
C SER A 824 19.81 24.64 33.75
N PRO A 825 20.46 24.84 34.93
CA PRO A 825 21.19 23.85 35.71
C PRO A 825 20.88 23.84 37.22
N ALA A 826 21.50 22.83 37.86
CA ALA A 826 21.66 22.62 39.30
C ALA A 826 20.49 21.94 40.03
N LEU A 827 20.52 20.60 40.03
CA LEU A 827 20.54 19.76 41.24
C LEU A 827 20.63 18.28 40.83
N ASN A 828 21.78 17.67 41.15
CA ASN A 828 22.13 16.25 41.20
C ASN A 828 21.66 15.30 40.06
N PRO A 829 22.61 14.79 39.22
CA PRO A 829 22.36 13.65 38.35
C PRO A 829 22.35 12.37 39.20
N GLY A 830 21.17 11.92 39.61
CA GLY A 830 21.04 10.68 40.37
C GLY A 830 19.59 10.22 40.46
N SER A 831 19.36 8.95 40.09
CA SER A 831 18.13 8.17 40.24
C SER A 831 16.98 8.40 39.26
N TRP A 832 17.22 8.05 37.99
CA TRP A 832 16.44 6.97 37.37
C TRP A 832 17.45 5.98 36.77
N SER A 833 18.20 5.34 37.64
CA SER A 833 18.90 4.10 37.29
C SER A 833 17.83 3.04 37.15
N VAL A 834 17.66 2.53 35.92
CA VAL A 834 17.14 1.18 35.72
C VAL A 834 17.84 0.27 36.75
N PRO A 835 17.12 -0.51 37.57
CA PRO A 835 17.74 -1.37 38.57
C PRO A 835 18.85 -2.23 37.92
N PRO A 836 20.00 -2.46 38.58
CA PRO A 836 21.08 -3.32 38.05
C PRO A 836 20.61 -4.73 37.62
N GLU A 837 19.43 -5.14 38.10
CA GLU A 837 18.70 -6.37 37.77
C GLU A 837 18.23 -6.44 36.29
N PHE A 838 18.30 -5.33 35.54
CA PHE A 838 17.94 -5.28 34.11
C PHE A 838 19.10 -5.52 33.13
N ASP A 839 20.35 -5.48 33.58
CA ASP A 839 21.49 -5.94 32.76
C ASP A 839 21.66 -7.47 32.82
N GLU A 840 21.07 -8.14 33.82
CA GLU A 840 20.94 -9.61 33.84
C GLU A 840 19.78 -10.13 32.99
N LEU A 841 18.72 -9.35 32.79
CA LEU A 841 17.58 -9.69 31.91
C LEU A 841 17.94 -9.66 30.42
N LYS A 842 19.01 -8.93 30.01
CA LYS A 842 19.55 -9.01 28.65
C LYS A 842 20.41 -10.25 28.40
N LYS A 843 20.90 -10.91 29.46
CA LYS A 843 21.69 -12.14 29.38
C LYS A 843 20.85 -13.41 29.55
N THR A 844 19.56 -13.26 29.88
CA THR A 844 18.65 -14.38 30.12
C THR A 844 17.41 -14.26 29.24
N ARG A 845 17.50 -14.81 28.02
CA ARG A 845 16.43 -15.56 27.30
C ARG A 845 16.72 -15.58 25.80
N SER A 846 17.27 -16.70 25.32
CA SER A 846 16.99 -17.15 23.96
C SER A 846 15.53 -17.64 23.92
N ALA A 847 14.87 -17.42 22.79
CA ALA A 847 13.48 -17.82 22.54
C ALA A 847 13.20 -19.33 22.70
N ALA A 848 14.26 -20.14 22.85
CA ALA A 848 14.20 -21.59 23.03
C ALA A 848 13.61 -22.07 24.38
N GLN A 849 13.31 -21.18 25.34
CA GLN A 849 12.75 -21.58 26.65
C GLN A 849 11.21 -21.53 26.75
N LEU A 850 10.51 -21.15 25.67
CA LEU A 850 9.04 -21.17 25.62
C LEU A 850 8.46 -22.47 25.03
N LEU A 851 9.30 -23.37 24.49
CA LEU A 851 8.90 -24.66 23.92
C LEU A 851 9.70 -25.77 24.61
N GLY A 852 9.00 -26.73 25.19
CA GLY A 852 9.55 -27.68 26.16
C GLY A 852 10.69 -28.58 25.65
N GLY A 853 11.72 -28.69 26.48
CA GLY A 853 12.55 -29.87 26.74
C GLY A 853 13.28 -30.55 25.57
N ILE A 854 14.62 -30.47 25.56
CA ILE A 854 15.57 -31.59 25.42
C ILE A 854 16.95 -31.10 25.91
N GLU A 855 17.56 -31.85 26.83
CA GLU A 855 18.89 -31.61 27.42
C GLU A 855 20.03 -31.97 26.45
N GLY A 856 21.22 -31.36 26.61
CA GLY A 856 22.45 -31.94 26.07
C GLY A 856 23.67 -31.03 25.87
N THR A 857 24.28 -30.57 26.98
CA THR A 857 25.75 -30.49 27.26
C THR A 857 26.78 -29.96 26.24
N GLY A 858 27.65 -29.04 26.71
CA GLY A 858 29.09 -28.95 26.36
C GLY A 858 29.54 -27.60 25.79
N GLU A 859 29.92 -26.63 26.62
CA GLU A 859 31.31 -26.27 27.00
C GLU A 859 32.05 -25.33 26.02
N PHE A 860 32.32 -24.11 26.52
CA PHE A 860 33.45 -23.18 26.27
C PHE A 860 33.81 -22.84 24.81
N ILE A 861 33.81 -21.57 24.35
CA ILE A 861 34.38 -20.32 24.90
C ILE A 861 33.52 -19.13 24.46
#